data_AF-A0AAV0T6Q4-F1
#
_entry.id   AF-A0AAV0T6Q4-F1
#
_cell.length_a   1.000
_cell.length_b   1.000
_cell.length_c   1.000
_cell.angle_alpha   90.00
_cell.angle_beta   90.00
_cell.angle_gamma   90.00
#
_symmetry.space_group_name_H-M   'P 1'
#
loop_
_entity.id
_entity.type
_entity.pdbx_description
1 polymer ?
#
loop_
_entity_poly.entity_id
_entity_poly.type
_entity_poly.pdbx_seq_one_letter_code
_entity_poly.pdbx_strand_id
1 'polypeptide(L)'
;MRLIRFAVPMLLSTKAKNNSQKKERLKLLYAVRNALSGSSFSALSAHPAAVSPSLEAYVAPRGLLQKEIALPFPFDASDTTTESPDKVCLGHLWYLMGANYILGRAKRRGNLVELMKLEQHVRERVEFLMKDVMYYHPDRVDSWVRLGKTMKELYHAATDAFAAVLGRKLRVRAFQWYITKILAMSPERFREKQAQSNLDVFSFQNVVLEWNLFKKMKEWQAKNVDEHKVGSMTSKLKGSNDETEENDAQFETLRSQVSIEEYATIYIFQVIEFARRCFNMAARLAEEAVKKHKLKRQADNGVDKETNTFDKELDDLQNKIIECNEECGLLLFNVLQELSLMKEANLALFPHEMYSRLINDTLAYFRRGWAICESKEDAHEAHFRLQYMIGKTLRKRRWCELRQHERSDPEALSTANEIADSFSKAESARGEGDREHSLVHAFYALQALRIELTISDSSSVLALRLVCRHFYEEEKEADGGEGDDDDSFDSVSTKVVDAQNSTQKDDDGICASPKTAAVRDTKCANAAKKDDILTLLAAADRNDSIRELNVTLARGWLALNIIMALESIPDEDRYFHPSRYVLARIVYWLSTFCSTLEQSGYTCDSIIALVNAVRAHRREEQLQGPSVAAARALKKMAPIFDKRRPQIVAIWFSEYIPTAKRYEELNQRQMKYDYYRLKYWRFYIALLQENAAYGKLKEAGSWVLACKEDHDVIDIMLSVVLRARGQVLRSQFQKMLDTLKGAGGIGGSLPPADATTQTQLHGEDRSVDGLLKQLARTYTYYLEVLHTQRRLASAMDDCRLLLENAKLLMVALFFVGVIKYPSEMMVLEKDAAILDRVFYANITVIKEALHRDELPPRIYDAQGRDAWQTYSCAARSFCEEKWPERLGKGRLFKKSTQPKANAAAVTFVAT
;
A
#
# COMPACT_ATOMS: atom_id res chain seq x y z
N MET A 1 -29.02 -20.84 39.38
CA MET A 1 -28.31 -20.18 40.51
C MET A 1 -27.23 -21.04 41.17
N ARG A 2 -27.53 -22.21 41.77
CA ARG A 2 -26.48 -23.05 42.41
C ARG A 2 -25.32 -23.42 41.48
N LEU A 3 -25.62 -23.82 40.23
CA LEU A 3 -24.62 -24.11 39.19
C LEU A 3 -23.70 -22.90 38.90
N ILE A 4 -24.25 -21.68 38.97
CA ILE A 4 -23.53 -20.42 38.71
C ILE A 4 -22.60 -20.10 39.88
N ARG A 5 -23.09 -20.20 41.12
CA ARG A 5 -22.27 -20.03 42.33
C ARG A 5 -21.10 -21.01 42.39
N PHE A 6 -21.24 -22.18 41.78
CA PHE A 6 -20.15 -23.14 41.66
C PHE A 6 -19.19 -22.79 40.51
N ALA A 7 -19.73 -22.58 39.30
CA ALA A 7 -18.91 -22.44 38.10
C ALA A 7 -18.19 -21.09 37.99
N VAL A 8 -18.86 -19.97 38.30
CA VAL A 8 -18.33 -18.62 38.05
C VAL A 8 -17.08 -18.31 38.88
N PRO A 9 -17.04 -18.56 40.21
CA PRO A 9 -15.83 -18.31 41.00
C PRO A 9 -14.63 -19.15 40.54
N MET A 10 -14.83 -20.42 40.17
CA MET A 10 -13.78 -21.29 39.64
C MET A 10 -13.21 -20.78 38.31
N LEU A 11 -14.08 -20.24 37.45
CA LEU A 11 -13.70 -19.69 36.15
C LEU A 11 -12.98 -18.34 36.27
N LEU A 12 -13.29 -17.56 37.31
CA LEU A 12 -12.61 -16.30 37.63
C LEU A 12 -11.25 -16.53 38.29
N SER A 13 -11.13 -17.52 39.17
CA SER A 13 -9.88 -17.82 39.89
C SER A 13 -8.81 -18.47 39.01
N THR A 14 -9.21 -19.15 37.93
CA THR A 14 -8.28 -19.84 37.02
C THR A 14 -8.41 -19.30 35.60
N LYS A 15 -7.34 -18.78 35.00
CA LYS A 15 -7.34 -18.39 33.57
C LYS A 15 -7.17 -19.62 32.67
N ALA A 16 -7.95 -19.70 31.59
CA ALA A 16 -7.81 -20.78 30.60
C ALA A 16 -6.47 -20.63 29.85
N LYS A 17 -5.62 -21.66 29.91
CA LYS A 17 -4.27 -21.65 29.32
C LYS A 17 -4.28 -21.99 27.83
N ASN A 18 -5.25 -22.79 27.36
CA ASN A 18 -5.31 -23.23 25.96
C ASN A 18 -6.73 -23.20 25.39
N ASN A 19 -6.84 -23.36 24.07
CA ASN A 19 -8.13 -23.35 23.36
C ASN A 19 -9.03 -24.53 23.74
N SER A 20 -8.48 -25.67 24.18
CA SER A 20 -9.29 -26.81 24.65
C SER A 20 -10.05 -26.45 25.92
N GLN A 21 -9.34 -25.89 26.91
CA GLN A 21 -9.92 -25.39 28.15
C GLN A 21 -10.95 -24.29 27.89
N LYS A 22 -10.68 -23.36 26.97
CA LYS A 22 -11.68 -22.35 26.57
C LYS A 22 -12.96 -22.99 26.01
N LYS A 23 -12.85 -24.00 25.14
CA LYS A 23 -14.02 -24.72 24.60
C LYS A 23 -14.81 -25.43 25.70
N GLU A 24 -14.14 -26.11 26.62
CA GLU A 24 -14.79 -26.81 27.74
C GLU A 24 -15.50 -25.83 28.66
N ARG A 25 -14.84 -24.73 29.02
CA ARG A 25 -15.45 -23.66 29.82
C ARG A 25 -16.64 -23.02 29.10
N LEU A 26 -16.53 -22.80 27.80
CA LEU A 26 -17.63 -22.25 27.00
C LEU A 26 -18.82 -23.21 26.95
N LYS A 27 -18.62 -24.53 26.84
CA LYS A 27 -19.69 -25.53 26.94
C LYS A 27 -20.39 -25.45 28.30
N LEU A 28 -19.64 -25.36 29.40
CA LEU A 28 -20.19 -25.19 30.74
C LEU A 28 -21.01 -23.90 30.85
N LEU A 29 -20.48 -22.79 30.34
CA LEU A 29 -21.16 -21.50 30.33
C LEU A 29 -22.44 -21.50 29.48
N TYR A 30 -22.46 -22.20 28.34
CA TYR A 30 -23.67 -22.39 27.55
C TYR A 30 -24.69 -23.26 28.25
N ALA A 31 -24.28 -24.33 28.93
CA ALA A 31 -25.19 -25.15 29.73
C ALA A 31 -25.81 -24.32 30.87
N VAL A 32 -25.00 -23.48 31.53
CA VAL A 32 -25.46 -22.50 32.52
C VAL A 32 -26.48 -21.53 31.91
N ARG A 33 -26.17 -20.92 30.77
CA ARG A 33 -27.07 -19.98 30.08
C ARG A 33 -28.38 -20.64 29.64
N ASN A 34 -28.31 -21.82 29.05
CA ASN A 34 -29.49 -22.52 28.53
C ASN A 34 -30.39 -23.00 29.69
N ALA A 35 -29.79 -23.41 30.81
CA ALA A 35 -30.54 -23.71 32.04
C ALA A 35 -31.22 -22.46 32.61
N LEU A 36 -30.63 -21.26 32.43
CA LEU A 36 -31.26 -20.00 32.79
C LEU A 36 -32.41 -19.64 31.84
N SER A 37 -32.27 -19.83 30.52
CA SER A 37 -33.33 -19.49 29.56
C SER A 37 -34.61 -20.32 29.72
N GLY A 38 -34.52 -21.53 30.29
CA GLY A 38 -35.67 -22.37 30.61
C GLY A 38 -36.33 -22.09 31.98
N SER A 39 -35.76 -21.18 32.78
CA SER A 39 -36.33 -20.74 34.05
C SER A 39 -37.07 -19.40 33.88
N SER A 40 -37.85 -18.95 34.85
CA SER A 40 -38.49 -17.61 34.91
C SER A 40 -37.45 -16.48 35.06
N PHE A 41 -36.41 -16.53 34.25
CA PHE A 41 -35.25 -15.66 34.19
C PHE A 41 -35.59 -14.30 33.59
N SER A 42 -36.67 -14.22 32.82
CA SER A 42 -37.29 -12.96 32.40
C SER A 42 -37.59 -12.04 33.60
N ALA A 43 -37.92 -12.58 34.78
CA ALA A 43 -38.16 -11.79 35.99
C ALA A 43 -36.87 -11.32 36.70
N LEU A 44 -35.76 -12.07 36.60
CA LEU A 44 -34.45 -11.69 37.16
C LEU A 44 -33.63 -10.81 36.22
N SER A 45 -33.88 -10.92 34.90
CA SER A 45 -33.35 -10.05 33.85
C SER A 45 -34.21 -8.81 33.58
N ALA A 46 -35.38 -8.68 34.22
CA ALA A 46 -36.26 -7.50 34.18
C ALA A 46 -35.84 -6.38 35.15
N HIS A 47 -34.70 -6.51 35.83
CA HIS A 47 -33.97 -5.38 36.40
C HIS A 47 -32.60 -5.22 35.72
N PRO A 48 -32.51 -4.95 34.41
CA PRO A 48 -31.40 -4.14 33.97
C PRO A 48 -31.68 -2.73 34.53
N ALA A 49 -30.70 -2.10 35.18
CA ALA A 49 -30.74 -0.65 35.30
C ALA A 49 -31.06 -0.09 33.90
N ALA A 50 -32.01 0.85 33.79
CA ALA A 50 -32.31 1.49 32.52
C ALA A 50 -30.98 1.94 31.90
N VAL A 51 -30.69 1.45 30.69
CA VAL A 51 -29.40 1.71 30.06
C VAL A 51 -29.23 3.21 29.97
N SER A 52 -28.09 3.71 30.42
CA SER A 52 -27.81 5.14 30.34
C SER A 52 -27.90 5.59 28.87
N PRO A 53 -28.79 6.53 28.51
CA PRO A 53 -28.94 7.00 27.14
C PRO A 53 -27.63 7.57 26.55
N SER A 54 -26.76 8.11 27.41
CA SER A 54 -25.44 8.58 27.00
C SER A 54 -24.49 7.44 26.64
N LEU A 55 -24.58 6.30 27.34
CA LEU A 55 -23.82 5.09 27.01
C LEU A 55 -24.34 4.44 25.72
N GLU A 56 -25.65 4.37 25.51
CA GLU A 56 -26.23 3.89 24.23
C GLU A 56 -25.77 4.75 23.05
N ALA A 57 -25.86 6.08 23.18
CA ALA A 57 -25.39 7.01 22.17
C ALA A 57 -23.88 6.86 21.90
N TYR A 58 -23.08 6.59 22.95
CA TYR A 58 -21.65 6.35 22.81
C TYR A 58 -21.36 5.06 22.03
N VAL A 59 -22.10 3.98 22.27
CA VAL A 59 -21.83 2.66 21.68
C VAL A 59 -22.45 2.48 20.29
N ALA A 60 -23.38 3.35 19.88
CA ALA A 60 -23.99 3.34 18.55
C ALA A 60 -23.45 4.44 17.62
N PRO A 61 -22.21 4.32 17.07
CA PRO A 61 -21.73 5.29 16.09
C PRO A 61 -22.57 5.23 14.82
N ARG A 62 -22.92 6.40 14.27
CA ARG A 62 -23.57 6.50 12.93
C ARG A 62 -22.58 6.77 11.79
N GLY A 63 -21.28 6.89 12.10
CA GLY A 63 -20.23 7.21 11.13
C GLY A 63 -18.89 7.54 11.77
N LEU A 64 -17.85 7.55 10.96
CA LEU A 64 -16.47 7.83 11.36
C LEU A 64 -16.28 9.27 11.89
N LEU A 65 -15.54 9.45 12.99
CA LEU A 65 -15.16 10.76 13.56
C LEU A 65 -16.35 11.72 13.81
N GLN A 66 -17.48 11.18 14.29
CA GLN A 66 -18.58 12.01 14.78
C GLN A 66 -18.10 12.97 15.89
N LYS A 67 -18.78 14.13 16.04
CA LYS A 67 -18.51 15.07 17.14
C LYS A 67 -18.37 14.30 18.45
N GLU A 68 -17.38 14.68 19.26
CA GLU A 68 -17.08 14.01 20.54
C GLU A 68 -18.37 13.90 21.36
N ILE A 69 -18.88 12.68 21.47
CA ILE A 69 -19.91 12.36 22.44
C ILE A 69 -19.18 12.39 23.78
N ALA A 70 -19.65 13.27 24.68
CA ALA A 70 -19.13 13.33 26.03
C ALA A 70 -19.10 11.91 26.61
N LEU A 71 -17.97 11.54 27.21
CA LEU A 71 -17.89 10.24 27.84
C LEU A 71 -18.98 10.16 28.92
N PRO A 72 -19.69 9.03 29.05
CA PRO A 72 -20.74 8.84 30.04
C PRO A 72 -20.14 8.63 31.44
N PHE A 73 -19.32 9.58 31.91
CA PHE A 73 -18.70 9.59 33.23
C PHE A 73 -19.20 10.76 34.08
N PRO A 74 -19.31 10.58 35.41
CA PRO A 74 -19.19 9.31 36.13
C PRO A 74 -20.37 8.40 35.79
N PHE A 75 -20.18 7.08 35.79
CA PHE A 75 -21.32 6.18 35.88
C PHE A 75 -21.95 6.45 37.25
N ASP A 76 -23.20 6.89 37.29
CA ASP A 76 -23.90 7.17 38.54
C ASP A 76 -23.68 5.98 39.47
N ALA A 77 -23.02 6.23 40.60
CA ALA A 77 -22.94 5.29 41.69
C ALA A 77 -24.31 5.24 42.36
N SER A 78 -25.32 4.74 41.63
CA SER A 78 -26.62 4.42 42.20
C SER A 78 -26.39 3.25 43.16
N ASP A 79 -26.42 3.59 44.44
CA ASP A 79 -26.53 2.72 45.59
C ASP A 79 -25.60 1.50 45.60
N THR A 80 -24.50 1.64 46.35
CA THR A 80 -23.89 0.54 47.11
C THR A 80 -24.92 -0.06 48.08
N THR A 81 -25.96 -0.69 47.55
CA THR A 81 -26.67 -1.76 48.23
C THR A 81 -25.81 -3.00 48.07
N THR A 82 -25.60 -3.71 49.16
CA THR A 82 -24.82 -4.95 49.21
C THR A 82 -25.37 -5.92 48.18
N GLU A 83 -24.74 -5.99 47.00
CA GLU A 83 -25.20 -6.85 45.92
C GLU A 83 -25.11 -8.30 46.39
N SER A 84 -26.23 -9.03 46.36
CA SER A 84 -26.22 -10.46 46.70
C SER A 84 -25.17 -11.18 45.84
N PRO A 85 -24.46 -12.20 46.36
CA PRO A 85 -23.46 -12.95 45.61
C PRO A 85 -24.01 -13.59 44.32
N ASP A 86 -25.33 -13.80 44.27
CA ASP A 86 -26.06 -14.20 43.08
C ASP A 86 -26.06 -13.14 41.97
N LYS A 87 -26.33 -11.88 42.30
CA LYS A 87 -26.28 -10.76 41.36
C LYS A 87 -24.86 -10.56 40.82
N VAL A 88 -23.86 -10.63 41.69
CA VAL A 88 -22.43 -10.52 41.31
C VAL A 88 -22.05 -11.64 40.33
N CYS A 89 -22.34 -12.91 40.64
CA CYS A 89 -21.99 -14.01 39.75
C CYS A 89 -22.75 -13.98 38.42
N LEU A 90 -24.01 -13.51 38.42
CA LEU A 90 -24.78 -13.28 37.19
C LEU A 90 -24.18 -12.14 36.35
N GLY A 91 -23.73 -11.06 36.98
CA GLY A 91 -23.07 -9.94 36.30
C GLY A 91 -21.76 -10.34 35.60
N HIS A 92 -21.03 -11.30 36.16
CA HIS A 92 -19.80 -11.84 35.53
C HIS A 92 -20.04 -12.88 34.42
N LEU A 93 -21.24 -13.45 34.30
CA LEU A 93 -21.52 -14.51 33.32
C LEU A 93 -21.26 -14.07 31.88
N TRP A 94 -21.75 -12.88 31.52
CA TRP A 94 -21.69 -12.35 30.16
C TRP A 94 -20.25 -12.08 29.71
N TYR A 95 -19.44 -11.49 30.59
CA TYR A 95 -18.00 -11.38 30.37
C TYR A 95 -17.33 -12.73 30.23
N LEU A 96 -17.60 -13.70 31.11
CA LEU A 96 -17.00 -15.03 31.03
C LEU A 96 -17.35 -15.73 29.71
N MET A 97 -18.58 -15.58 29.22
CA MET A 97 -18.99 -16.06 27.90
C MET A 97 -18.12 -15.43 26.81
N GLY A 98 -18.04 -14.10 26.75
CA GLY A 98 -17.23 -13.39 25.75
C GLY A 98 -15.72 -13.61 25.87
N ALA A 99 -15.21 -13.84 27.08
CA ALA A 99 -13.79 -14.06 27.36
C ALA A 99 -13.31 -15.47 26.97
N ASN A 100 -14.19 -16.47 27.09
CA ASN A 100 -13.92 -17.86 26.69
C ASN A 100 -14.39 -18.17 25.26
N TYR A 101 -15.14 -17.27 24.63
CA TYR A 101 -15.56 -17.40 23.23
C TYR A 101 -14.35 -17.43 22.29
N ILE A 102 -14.31 -18.41 21.39
CA ILE A 102 -13.20 -18.60 20.45
C ILE A 102 -13.67 -18.14 19.07
N LEU A 103 -13.04 -17.09 18.55
CA LEU A 103 -13.21 -16.70 17.16
C LEU A 103 -12.53 -17.74 16.28
N GLY A 104 -13.28 -18.28 15.32
CA GLY A 104 -12.75 -19.23 14.34
C GLY A 104 -11.65 -18.58 13.49
N ARG A 105 -10.62 -19.34 13.13
CA ARG A 105 -9.61 -18.87 12.17
C ARG A 105 -10.22 -18.90 10.78
N ALA A 106 -10.34 -17.75 10.12
CA ALA A 106 -10.69 -17.66 8.72
C ALA A 106 -9.50 -17.11 7.93
N LYS A 107 -9.23 -17.67 6.75
CA LYS A 107 -8.32 -17.01 5.81
C LYS A 107 -8.98 -15.69 5.42
N ARG A 108 -8.27 -14.56 5.54
CA ARG A 108 -8.82 -13.23 5.23
C ARG A 108 -9.22 -13.07 3.75
N ARG A 109 -8.57 -13.83 2.86
CA ARG A 109 -8.94 -14.02 1.43
C ARG A 109 -9.76 -15.29 1.17
N GLY A 110 -10.29 -15.89 2.22
CA GLY A 110 -10.96 -17.19 2.16
C GLY A 110 -12.29 -17.14 1.42
N ASN A 111 -12.84 -18.33 1.20
CA ASN A 111 -14.19 -18.52 0.69
C ASN A 111 -15.18 -17.65 1.50
N LEU A 112 -16.05 -16.89 0.82
CA LEU A 112 -17.09 -16.06 1.47
C LEU A 112 -17.90 -16.86 2.52
N VAL A 113 -18.03 -18.18 2.35
CA VAL A 113 -18.65 -19.08 3.34
C VAL A 113 -17.90 -19.12 4.68
N GLU A 114 -16.56 -19.10 4.68
CA GLU A 114 -15.76 -19.03 5.91
C GLU A 114 -15.90 -17.66 6.58
N LEU A 115 -15.94 -16.59 5.78
CA LEU A 115 -16.10 -15.23 6.29
C LEU A 115 -17.49 -14.99 6.89
N MET A 116 -18.54 -15.58 6.31
CA MET A 116 -19.88 -15.60 6.91
C MET A 116 -19.90 -16.26 8.30
N LYS A 117 -19.17 -17.38 8.46
CA LYS A 117 -19.04 -18.04 9.77
C LYS A 117 -18.27 -17.17 10.77
N LEU A 118 -17.22 -16.48 10.32
CA LEU A 118 -16.49 -15.53 11.15
C LEU A 118 -17.39 -14.39 11.62
N GLU A 119 -18.17 -13.77 10.72
CA GLU A 119 -19.10 -12.69 11.03
C GLU A 119 -20.14 -13.11 12.08
N GLN A 120 -20.72 -14.30 11.92
CA GLN A 120 -21.66 -14.85 12.90
C GLN A 120 -21.01 -15.04 14.29
N HIS A 121 -19.82 -15.62 14.34
CA HIS A 121 -19.08 -15.81 15.60
C HIS A 121 -18.68 -14.49 16.27
N VAL A 122 -18.34 -13.47 15.47
CA VAL A 122 -18.08 -12.12 15.96
C VAL A 122 -19.34 -11.54 16.59
N ARG A 123 -20.49 -11.62 15.92
CA ARG A 123 -21.77 -11.11 16.41
C ARG A 123 -22.14 -11.73 17.76
N GLU A 124 -22.07 -13.05 17.88
CA GLU A 124 -22.36 -13.75 19.14
C GLU A 124 -21.46 -13.31 20.28
N ARG A 125 -20.15 -13.14 20.02
CA ARG A 125 -19.20 -12.67 21.03
C ARG A 125 -19.47 -11.22 21.43
N VAL A 126 -19.79 -10.37 20.47
CA VAL A 126 -20.15 -8.96 20.71
C VAL A 126 -21.43 -8.88 21.53
N GLU A 127 -22.46 -9.67 21.24
CA GLU A 127 -23.68 -9.72 22.04
C GLU A 127 -23.43 -10.03 23.51
N PHE A 128 -22.54 -10.99 23.81
CA PHE A 128 -22.17 -11.29 25.20
C PHE A 128 -21.48 -10.11 25.89
N LEU A 129 -20.50 -9.51 25.23
CA LEU A 129 -19.73 -8.42 25.83
C LEU A 129 -20.54 -7.10 25.89
N MET A 130 -21.42 -6.86 24.93
CA MET A 130 -22.38 -5.75 24.94
C MET A 130 -23.33 -5.87 26.12
N LYS A 131 -23.85 -7.07 26.40
CA LYS A 131 -24.67 -7.28 27.59
C LYS A 131 -23.92 -6.92 28.87
N ASP A 132 -22.65 -7.30 28.96
CA ASP A 132 -21.81 -6.96 30.11
C ASP A 132 -21.64 -5.44 30.29
N VAL A 133 -21.20 -4.72 29.26
CA VAL A 133 -20.87 -3.29 29.39
C VAL A 133 -22.10 -2.38 29.43
N MET A 134 -23.23 -2.78 28.84
CA MET A 134 -24.43 -1.92 28.81
C MET A 134 -25.29 -2.07 30.07
N TYR A 135 -25.30 -3.24 30.70
CA TYR A 135 -26.29 -3.56 31.75
C TYR A 135 -25.69 -3.95 33.11
N TYR A 136 -24.43 -4.39 33.18
CA TYR A 136 -23.86 -4.93 34.42
C TYR A 136 -22.60 -4.20 34.87
N HIS A 137 -21.58 -4.10 34.01
CA HIS A 137 -20.26 -3.58 34.36
C HIS A 137 -19.72 -2.65 33.28
N PRO A 138 -20.28 -1.43 33.16
CA PRO A 138 -19.81 -0.42 32.21
C PRO A 138 -18.37 0.04 32.49
N ASP A 139 -17.86 -0.17 33.70
CA ASP A 139 -16.51 0.18 34.16
C ASP A 139 -15.44 -0.91 33.92
N ARG A 140 -15.83 -2.09 33.42
CA ARG A 140 -14.90 -3.21 33.21
C ARG A 140 -14.02 -3.01 31.98
N VAL A 141 -12.79 -2.54 32.19
CA VAL A 141 -11.76 -2.31 31.15
C VAL A 141 -11.60 -3.52 30.20
N ASP A 142 -11.49 -4.75 30.72
CA ASP A 142 -11.20 -5.93 29.89
C ASP A 142 -12.34 -6.27 28.90
N SER A 143 -13.60 -5.97 29.24
CA SER A 143 -14.74 -6.16 28.34
C SER A 143 -14.66 -5.22 27.14
N TRP A 144 -14.35 -3.95 27.39
CA TRP A 144 -14.14 -2.94 26.35
C TRP A 144 -12.95 -3.28 25.44
N VAL A 145 -11.82 -3.72 26.01
CA VAL A 145 -10.66 -4.17 25.23
C VAL A 145 -11.02 -5.35 24.33
N ARG A 146 -11.79 -6.33 24.83
CA ARG A 146 -12.21 -7.50 24.05
C ARG A 146 -13.22 -7.15 22.96
N LEU A 147 -14.13 -6.21 23.21
CA LEU A 147 -15.03 -5.67 22.18
C LEU A 147 -14.21 -5.05 21.05
N GLY A 148 -13.29 -4.14 21.38
CA GLY A 148 -12.41 -3.50 20.41
C GLY A 148 -11.61 -4.49 19.58
N LYS A 149 -10.98 -5.49 20.22
CA LYS A 149 -10.21 -6.54 19.53
C LYS A 149 -11.08 -7.40 18.59
N THR A 150 -12.27 -7.79 19.06
CA THR A 150 -13.22 -8.59 18.27
C THR A 150 -13.66 -7.85 17.01
N MET A 151 -13.96 -6.55 17.14
CA MET A 151 -14.37 -5.71 16.02
C MET A 151 -13.21 -5.37 15.08
N LYS A 152 -11.99 -5.24 15.60
CA LYS A 152 -10.78 -5.08 14.79
C LYS A 152 -10.57 -6.29 13.86
N GLU A 153 -10.78 -7.52 14.34
CA GLU A 153 -10.70 -8.74 13.51
C GLU A 153 -11.72 -8.72 12.36
N LEU A 154 -12.98 -8.35 12.66
CA LEU A 154 -14.04 -8.20 11.66
C LEU A 154 -13.70 -7.12 10.63
N TYR A 155 -13.21 -5.98 11.08
CA TYR A 155 -12.75 -4.89 10.22
C TYR A 155 -11.69 -5.36 9.21
N HIS A 156 -10.69 -6.11 9.67
CA HIS A 156 -9.65 -6.66 8.80
C HIS A 156 -10.23 -7.58 7.72
N ALA A 157 -11.11 -8.51 8.12
CA ALA A 157 -11.77 -9.42 7.20
C ALA A 157 -12.66 -8.68 6.17
N ALA A 158 -13.47 -7.73 6.62
CA ALA A 158 -14.35 -6.94 5.76
C ALA A 158 -13.56 -6.10 4.73
N THR A 159 -12.46 -5.48 5.17
CA THR A 159 -11.58 -4.67 4.32
C THR A 159 -10.88 -5.51 3.25
N ASP A 160 -10.33 -6.67 3.62
CA ASP A 160 -9.65 -7.55 2.68
C ASP A 160 -10.66 -8.18 1.69
N ALA A 161 -11.84 -8.57 2.16
CA ALA A 161 -12.91 -9.09 1.30
C ALA A 161 -13.45 -8.03 0.33
N PHE A 162 -13.64 -6.78 0.75
CA PHE A 162 -14.00 -5.68 -0.16
C PHE A 162 -12.96 -5.59 -1.28
N ALA A 163 -11.67 -5.51 -0.92
CA ALA A 163 -10.59 -5.38 -1.90
C ALA A 163 -10.58 -6.55 -2.91
N ALA A 164 -10.77 -7.78 -2.43
CA ALA A 164 -10.72 -8.98 -3.24
C ALA A 164 -11.98 -9.20 -4.12
N VAL A 165 -13.17 -8.88 -3.61
CA VAL A 165 -14.46 -9.17 -4.28
C VAL A 165 -14.92 -8.02 -5.16
N LEU A 166 -14.83 -6.78 -4.66
CA LEU A 166 -15.33 -5.59 -5.36
C LEU A 166 -14.21 -4.85 -6.12
N GLY A 167 -12.94 -5.02 -5.72
CA GLY A 167 -11.81 -4.35 -6.35
C GLY A 167 -11.63 -2.87 -5.95
N ARG A 168 -10.46 -2.30 -6.25
CA ARG A 168 -10.09 -0.93 -5.82
C ARG A 168 -10.90 0.17 -6.51
N LYS A 169 -11.24 0.00 -7.78
CA LYS A 169 -11.96 1.02 -8.55
C LYS A 169 -13.32 1.35 -7.91
N LEU A 170 -14.09 0.30 -7.61
CA LEU A 170 -15.38 0.39 -6.93
C LEU A 170 -15.22 0.94 -5.51
N ARG A 171 -14.17 0.52 -4.81
CA ARG A 171 -13.85 1.02 -3.47
C ARG A 171 -13.53 2.52 -3.43
N VAL A 172 -12.73 3.03 -4.37
CA VAL A 172 -12.41 4.46 -4.47
C VAL A 172 -13.69 5.28 -4.70
N ARG A 173 -14.59 4.81 -5.57
CA ARG A 173 -15.89 5.46 -5.81
C ARG A 173 -16.75 5.47 -4.55
N ALA A 174 -16.82 4.35 -3.83
CA ALA A 174 -17.59 4.27 -2.58
C ALA A 174 -17.02 5.18 -1.48
N PHE A 175 -15.69 5.33 -1.38
CA PHE A 175 -15.08 6.28 -0.46
C PHE A 175 -15.38 7.73 -0.83
N GLN A 176 -15.29 8.09 -2.13
CA GLN A 176 -15.68 9.42 -2.59
C GLN A 176 -17.13 9.72 -2.23
N TRP A 177 -18.04 8.78 -2.53
CA TRP A 177 -19.45 8.88 -2.16
C TRP A 177 -19.65 9.08 -0.66
N TYR A 178 -19.05 8.22 0.17
CA TYR A 178 -19.21 8.26 1.63
C TYR A 178 -18.76 9.61 2.20
N ILE A 179 -17.66 10.14 1.69
CA ILE A 179 -17.11 11.40 2.16
C ILE A 179 -18.00 12.57 1.75
N THR A 180 -18.45 12.61 0.50
CA THR A 180 -19.33 13.68 0.00
C THR A 180 -20.73 13.63 0.62
N LYS A 181 -21.28 12.44 0.89
CA LYS A 181 -22.68 12.26 1.32
C LYS A 181 -22.85 12.13 2.83
N ILE A 182 -21.95 11.44 3.53
CA ILE A 182 -22.11 11.12 4.95
C ILE A 182 -21.26 12.04 5.83
N LEU A 183 -20.02 12.33 5.42
CA LEU A 183 -19.11 13.12 6.24
C LEU A 183 -19.13 14.63 5.95
N ALA A 184 -19.38 15.04 4.71
CA ALA A 184 -19.38 16.45 4.30
C ALA A 184 -20.74 17.16 4.47
N MET A 185 -21.82 16.45 4.81
CA MET A 185 -23.07 17.10 5.19
C MET A 185 -22.91 17.74 6.57
N SER A 186 -23.26 19.02 6.70
CA SER A 186 -23.32 19.65 8.02
C SER A 186 -24.25 18.83 8.92
N PRO A 187 -23.89 18.63 10.21
CA PRO A 187 -24.73 17.88 11.15
C PRO A 187 -26.17 18.40 11.21
N GLU A 188 -26.36 19.69 10.93
CA GLU A 188 -27.65 20.38 10.89
C GLU A 188 -28.48 20.00 9.66
N ARG A 189 -27.90 19.99 8.45
CA ARG A 189 -28.60 19.50 7.24
C ARG A 189 -28.86 17.99 7.27
N PHE A 190 -27.97 17.22 7.91
CA PHE A 190 -28.19 15.80 8.12
C PHE A 190 -29.33 15.55 9.11
N ARG A 191 -29.42 16.34 10.19
CA ARG A 191 -30.56 16.32 11.14
C ARG A 191 -31.87 16.76 10.52
N GLU A 192 -31.89 17.80 9.68
CA GLU A 192 -33.13 18.27 9.03
C GLU A 192 -33.69 17.25 8.05
N LYS A 193 -32.84 16.57 7.26
CA LYS A 193 -33.26 15.45 6.40
C LYS A 193 -33.57 14.17 7.17
N GLN A 194 -32.92 13.93 8.32
CA GLN A 194 -33.24 12.80 9.21
C GLN A 194 -34.51 13.01 10.03
N ALA A 195 -34.83 14.23 10.45
CA ALA A 195 -36.08 14.53 11.17
C ALA A 195 -37.32 14.24 10.30
N GLN A 196 -37.15 14.20 8.98
CA GLN A 196 -38.18 13.83 8.00
C GLN A 196 -38.19 12.33 7.65
N SER A 197 -37.19 11.55 8.06
CA SER A 197 -37.13 10.09 7.87
C SER A 197 -36.95 9.39 9.21
N ASN A 198 -38.04 8.85 9.75
CA ASN A 198 -38.16 8.23 11.08
C ASN A 198 -37.28 6.96 11.33
N LEU A 199 -36.12 6.79 10.70
CA LEU A 199 -35.29 5.61 10.90
C LEU A 199 -33.80 5.94 11.08
N ASP A 200 -33.23 5.43 12.17
CA ASP A 200 -31.81 5.31 12.48
C ASP A 200 -31.14 4.25 11.58
N VAL A 201 -31.42 4.25 10.26
CA VAL A 201 -31.07 3.19 9.30
C VAL A 201 -29.57 2.87 9.28
N PHE A 202 -28.74 3.89 9.51
CA PHE A 202 -27.28 3.78 9.53
C PHE A 202 -26.71 3.76 10.95
N SER A 203 -27.42 3.15 11.90
CA SER A 203 -26.87 2.85 13.22
C SER A 203 -25.98 1.61 13.17
N PHE A 204 -25.09 1.47 14.15
CA PHE A 204 -24.29 0.26 14.33
C PHE A 204 -25.17 -0.99 14.52
N GLN A 205 -26.27 -0.85 15.26
CA GLN A 205 -27.24 -1.92 15.46
C GLN A 205 -27.80 -2.42 14.13
N ASN A 206 -28.30 -1.50 13.31
CA ASN A 206 -29.00 -1.82 12.07
C ASN A 206 -28.05 -2.31 10.98
N VAL A 207 -26.83 -1.78 10.89
CA VAL A 207 -25.91 -2.14 9.80
C VAL A 207 -24.97 -3.30 10.17
N VAL A 208 -24.49 -3.37 11.41
CA VAL A 208 -23.46 -4.36 11.79
C VAL A 208 -24.05 -5.56 12.52
N LEU A 209 -24.98 -5.33 13.45
CA LEU A 209 -25.54 -6.41 14.26
C LEU A 209 -26.67 -7.15 13.54
N GLU A 210 -27.48 -6.47 12.74
CA GLU A 210 -28.61 -7.11 12.05
C GLU A 210 -28.25 -7.70 10.68
N TRP A 211 -27.23 -7.16 9.99
CA TRP A 211 -26.97 -7.51 8.59
C TRP A 211 -25.72 -8.37 8.40
N ASN A 212 -25.67 -9.10 7.28
CA ASN A 212 -24.58 -10.02 6.92
C ASN A 212 -23.83 -9.53 5.67
N LEU A 213 -22.72 -8.81 5.86
CA LEU A 213 -21.92 -8.24 4.77
C LEU A 213 -21.45 -9.30 3.78
N PHE A 214 -20.89 -10.41 4.28
CA PHE A 214 -20.30 -11.42 3.41
C PHE A 214 -21.36 -12.21 2.65
N LYS A 215 -22.56 -12.38 3.22
CA LYS A 215 -23.71 -12.95 2.51
C LYS A 215 -24.10 -12.07 1.31
N LYS A 216 -24.21 -10.75 1.53
CA LYS A 216 -24.53 -9.80 0.45
C LYS A 216 -23.47 -9.76 -0.64
N MET A 217 -22.19 -9.78 -0.27
CA MET A 217 -21.09 -9.88 -1.25
C MET A 217 -21.22 -11.14 -2.12
N LYS A 218 -21.60 -12.29 -1.52
CA LYS A 218 -21.81 -13.55 -2.24
C LYS A 218 -22.99 -13.48 -3.21
N GLU A 219 -24.11 -12.89 -2.78
CA GLU A 219 -25.29 -12.68 -3.63
C GLU A 219 -24.99 -11.74 -4.79
N TRP A 220 -24.27 -10.65 -4.54
CA TRP A 220 -23.82 -9.73 -5.57
C TRP A 220 -22.89 -10.41 -6.58
N GLN A 221 -21.95 -11.24 -6.11
CA GLN A 221 -21.05 -11.99 -6.98
C GLN A 221 -21.81 -12.98 -7.88
N ALA A 222 -22.82 -13.67 -7.33
CA ALA A 222 -23.66 -14.57 -8.11
C ALA A 222 -24.44 -13.84 -9.22
N LYS A 223 -25.07 -12.69 -8.89
CA LYS A 223 -25.83 -11.86 -9.85
C LYS A 223 -24.95 -11.37 -11.01
N ASN A 224 -23.73 -10.90 -10.74
CA ASN A 224 -22.82 -10.42 -11.79
C ASN A 224 -22.24 -11.55 -12.65
N VAL A 225 -22.02 -12.74 -12.09
CA VAL A 225 -21.60 -13.92 -12.88
C VAL A 225 -22.71 -14.34 -13.85
N ASP A 226 -23.98 -14.23 -13.44
CA ASP A 226 -25.11 -14.51 -14.31
C ASP A 226 -25.33 -13.40 -15.36
N GLU A 227 -25.16 -12.12 -15.04
CA GLU A 227 -25.18 -11.04 -16.05
C GLU A 227 -24.09 -11.21 -17.13
N HIS A 228 -22.90 -11.69 -16.76
CA HIS A 228 -21.84 -12.04 -17.70
C HIS A 228 -22.12 -13.30 -18.54
N LYS A 229 -23.07 -14.15 -18.14
CA LYS A 229 -23.58 -15.29 -18.94
C LYS A 229 -24.82 -14.94 -19.75
N VAL A 230 -25.65 -14.01 -19.27
CA VAL A 230 -26.97 -13.64 -19.82
C VAL A 230 -26.88 -12.65 -20.98
N GLY A 231 -25.67 -12.24 -21.39
CA GLY A 231 -25.41 -11.78 -22.76
C GLY A 231 -25.77 -12.83 -23.84
N SER A 232 -26.12 -14.06 -23.43
CA SER A 232 -26.73 -15.08 -24.26
C SER A 232 -27.96 -15.66 -23.54
N MET A 233 -29.13 -15.24 -24.01
CA MET A 233 -30.50 -15.68 -23.67
C MET A 233 -31.16 -15.05 -22.44
N THR A 234 -32.18 -14.25 -22.76
CA THR A 234 -33.33 -13.92 -21.93
C THR A 234 -34.05 -15.19 -21.46
N SER A 235 -34.37 -15.29 -20.16
CA SER A 235 -35.75 -15.44 -19.65
C SER A 235 -35.81 -15.97 -18.21
N LYS A 236 -36.73 -15.33 -17.45
CA LYS A 236 -37.59 -15.84 -16.38
C LYS A 236 -37.07 -16.98 -15.49
N LEU A 237 -36.99 -16.71 -14.19
CA LEU A 237 -37.61 -17.58 -13.18
C LEU A 237 -37.96 -16.81 -11.92
N LYS A 238 -39.23 -16.96 -11.53
CA LYS A 238 -39.92 -16.42 -10.36
C LYS A 238 -40.16 -17.60 -9.42
N GLY A 239 -39.96 -17.39 -8.12
CA GLY A 239 -40.61 -18.17 -7.05
C GLY A 239 -39.67 -19.02 -6.18
N SER A 240 -39.50 -18.61 -4.93
CA SER A 240 -39.65 -19.51 -3.77
C SER A 240 -39.86 -18.68 -2.51
N ASN A 241 -40.96 -18.98 -1.82
CA ASN A 241 -41.44 -18.39 -0.59
C ASN A 241 -40.46 -18.60 0.57
N ASP A 242 -40.26 -17.59 1.41
CA ASP A 242 -39.88 -17.74 2.82
C ASP A 242 -40.78 -16.78 3.63
N GLU A 243 -41.64 -17.37 4.45
CA GLU A 243 -42.54 -16.67 5.37
C GLU A 243 -41.74 -16.23 6.61
N THR A 244 -41.53 -14.92 6.78
CA THR A 244 -41.55 -14.18 8.06
C THR A 244 -41.50 -12.68 7.74
N GLU A 245 -42.50 -12.20 7.01
CA GLU A 245 -42.63 -10.79 6.65
C GLU A 245 -43.65 -10.13 7.56
N GLU A 246 -43.20 -9.24 8.45
CA GLU A 246 -44.03 -8.09 8.85
C GLU A 246 -43.19 -6.91 9.40
N ASN A 247 -41.94 -7.13 9.83
CA ASN A 247 -41.00 -6.04 10.18
C ASN A 247 -39.93 -5.69 9.12
N ASP A 248 -39.77 -6.50 8.06
CA ASP A 248 -38.70 -6.35 7.05
C ASP A 248 -39.04 -5.37 5.90
N ALA A 249 -40.32 -5.04 5.66
CA ALA A 249 -40.77 -4.35 4.45
C ALA A 249 -40.28 -2.89 4.30
N GLN A 250 -40.15 -2.14 5.41
CA GLN A 250 -39.60 -0.78 5.37
C GLN A 250 -38.08 -0.75 5.11
N PHE A 251 -37.35 -1.74 5.63
CA PHE A 251 -35.91 -1.88 5.40
C PHE A 251 -35.62 -2.41 3.98
N GLU A 252 -36.47 -3.26 3.41
CA GLU A 252 -36.34 -3.75 2.03
C GLU A 252 -36.53 -2.67 0.96
N THR A 253 -37.35 -1.66 1.22
CA THR A 253 -37.57 -0.58 0.27
C THR A 253 -36.32 0.32 0.16
N LEU A 254 -35.63 0.57 1.28
CA LEU A 254 -34.32 1.23 1.32
C LEU A 254 -33.17 0.35 0.80
N ARG A 255 -33.26 -1.00 0.95
CA ARG A 255 -32.30 -1.99 0.40
C ARG A 255 -32.12 -1.88 -1.11
N SER A 256 -33.11 -1.37 -1.84
CA SER A 256 -33.07 -1.26 -3.31
C SER A 256 -32.25 -0.06 -3.82
N GLN A 257 -31.89 0.89 -2.94
CA GLN A 257 -31.26 2.16 -3.34
C GLN A 257 -29.75 2.24 -3.09
N VAL A 258 -29.19 1.45 -2.16
CA VAL A 258 -27.77 1.52 -1.76
C VAL A 258 -26.96 0.41 -2.44
N SER A 259 -25.87 0.79 -3.11
CA SER A 259 -25.02 -0.18 -3.80
C SER A 259 -24.24 -1.07 -2.81
N ILE A 260 -23.72 -2.23 -3.25
CA ILE A 260 -22.95 -3.13 -2.36
C ILE A 260 -21.69 -2.44 -1.85
N GLU A 261 -21.09 -1.58 -2.66
CA GLU A 261 -19.88 -0.84 -2.35
C GLU A 261 -20.14 0.21 -1.27
N GLU A 262 -21.22 0.98 -1.42
CA GLU A 262 -21.66 1.98 -0.44
C GLU A 262 -21.96 1.31 0.90
N TYR A 263 -22.72 0.21 0.87
CA TYR A 263 -23.05 -0.58 2.05
C TYR A 263 -21.80 -1.11 2.77
N ALA A 264 -20.88 -1.72 2.02
CA ALA A 264 -19.64 -2.26 2.59
C ALA A 264 -18.76 -1.15 3.20
N THR A 265 -18.74 0.05 2.60
CA THR A 265 -18.03 1.20 3.17
C THR A 265 -18.65 1.67 4.48
N ILE A 266 -19.98 1.78 4.57
CA ILE A 266 -20.68 2.16 5.82
C ILE A 266 -20.39 1.14 6.91
N TYR A 267 -20.56 -0.14 6.60
CA TYR A 267 -20.29 -1.25 7.52
C TYR A 267 -18.86 -1.17 8.09
N ILE A 268 -17.85 -1.07 7.21
CA ILE A 268 -16.44 -1.00 7.60
C ILE A 268 -16.18 0.21 8.52
N PHE A 269 -16.67 1.40 8.17
CA PHE A 269 -16.41 2.60 8.97
C PHE A 269 -17.13 2.60 10.31
N GLN A 270 -18.32 2.03 10.42
CA GLN A 270 -18.96 1.86 11.72
C GLN A 270 -18.24 0.84 12.59
N VAL A 271 -17.75 -0.28 12.02
CA VAL A 271 -16.94 -1.26 12.75
C VAL A 271 -15.66 -0.60 13.30
N ILE A 272 -14.97 0.20 12.48
CA ILE A 272 -13.78 0.95 12.91
C ILE A 272 -14.11 1.92 14.04
N GLU A 273 -15.16 2.72 13.87
CA GLU A 273 -15.54 3.73 14.85
C GLU A 273 -15.99 3.09 16.17
N PHE A 274 -16.76 2.01 16.12
CA PHE A 274 -17.15 1.24 17.30
C PHE A 274 -15.92 0.70 18.03
N ALA A 275 -15.01 0.03 17.31
CA ALA A 275 -13.79 -0.50 17.89
C ALA A 275 -12.94 0.60 18.54
N ARG A 276 -12.81 1.76 17.88
CA ARG A 276 -12.11 2.94 18.40
C ARG A 276 -12.75 3.42 19.69
N ARG A 277 -14.08 3.55 19.74
CA ARG A 277 -14.82 3.96 20.94
C ARG A 277 -14.63 2.96 22.09
N CYS A 278 -14.64 1.65 21.83
CA CYS A 278 -14.35 0.66 22.85
C CYS A 278 -12.93 0.80 23.43
N PHE A 279 -11.90 0.94 22.59
CA PHE A 279 -10.54 1.15 23.06
C PHE A 279 -10.38 2.49 23.79
N ASN A 280 -11.01 3.55 23.28
CA ASN A 280 -11.00 4.86 23.93
C ASN A 280 -11.65 4.81 25.31
N MET A 281 -12.79 4.14 25.45
CA MET A 281 -13.44 3.91 26.74
C MET A 281 -12.52 3.12 27.69
N ALA A 282 -11.93 2.02 27.23
CA ALA A 282 -10.99 1.23 28.01
C ALA A 282 -9.78 2.03 28.52
N ALA A 283 -9.21 2.89 27.66
CA ALA A 283 -8.10 3.77 28.03
C ALA A 283 -8.51 4.75 29.13
N ARG A 284 -9.68 5.37 29.02
CA ARG A 284 -10.19 6.34 29.99
C ARG A 284 -10.52 5.70 31.33
N LEU A 285 -11.16 4.54 31.33
CA LEU A 285 -11.39 3.74 32.53
C LEU A 285 -10.08 3.36 33.22
N ALA A 286 -9.06 2.98 32.45
CA ALA A 286 -7.75 2.67 33.00
C ALA A 286 -7.05 3.93 33.55
N GLU A 287 -7.16 5.09 32.89
CA GLU A 287 -6.66 6.37 33.41
C GLU A 287 -7.32 6.75 34.74
N GLU A 288 -8.63 6.59 34.86
CA GLU A 288 -9.37 6.84 36.10
C GLU A 288 -8.97 5.85 37.20
N ALA A 289 -8.82 4.57 36.87
CA ALA A 289 -8.32 3.56 37.80
C ALA A 289 -6.92 3.92 38.29
N VAL A 290 -6.00 4.32 37.40
CA VAL A 290 -4.65 4.78 37.76
C VAL A 290 -4.71 5.99 38.71
N LYS A 291 -5.57 6.98 38.43
CA LYS A 291 -5.75 8.14 39.32
C LYS A 291 -6.24 7.72 40.71
N LYS A 292 -7.26 6.84 40.78
CA LYS A 292 -7.77 6.29 42.04
C LYS A 292 -6.70 5.50 42.80
N HIS A 293 -5.91 4.69 42.11
CA HIS A 293 -4.79 3.94 42.70
C HIS A 293 -3.69 4.86 43.24
N LYS A 294 -3.33 5.93 42.51
CA LYS A 294 -2.35 6.92 42.99
C LYS A 294 -2.83 7.66 44.23
N LEU A 295 -4.12 8.04 44.29
CA LEU A 295 -4.72 8.68 45.46
C LEU A 295 -4.76 7.75 46.68
N LYS A 296 -5.07 6.46 46.49
CA LYS A 296 -5.01 5.46 47.57
C LYS A 296 -3.60 5.27 48.12
N ARG A 297 -2.59 5.22 47.24
CA ARG A 297 -1.17 5.12 47.64
C ARG A 297 -0.69 6.33 48.46
N GLN A 298 -1.23 7.51 48.19
CA GLN A 298 -0.94 8.72 48.98
C GLN A 298 -1.64 8.73 50.35
N ALA A 299 -2.68 7.91 50.53
CA ALA A 299 -3.42 7.78 51.79
C ALA A 299 -2.85 6.66 52.70
N ASP A 300 -2.32 5.57 52.13
CA ASP A 300 -1.71 4.46 52.87
C ASP A 300 -0.19 4.63 53.02
N ASN A 301 0.25 5.38 54.04
CA ASN A 301 1.66 5.59 54.39
C ASN A 301 2.32 4.42 55.16
N GLY A 302 2.17 3.18 54.69
CA GLY A 302 3.09 2.11 55.04
C GLY A 302 2.46 0.76 55.38
N VAL A 303 2.68 -0.22 54.50
CA VAL A 303 3.00 -1.63 54.82
C VAL A 303 3.73 -2.24 53.60
N ASP A 304 4.97 -2.69 53.78
CA ASP A 304 5.92 -3.10 52.73
C ASP A 304 5.65 -4.46 52.04
N LYS A 305 4.48 -5.09 52.22
CA LYS A 305 4.17 -6.41 51.61
C LYS A 305 3.12 -6.39 50.50
N GLU A 306 2.28 -5.36 50.41
CA GLU A 306 1.30 -5.22 49.31
C GLU A 306 1.84 -4.41 48.12
N THR A 307 2.96 -3.69 48.31
CA THR A 307 3.61 -2.80 47.33
C THR A 307 3.91 -3.49 46.00
N ASN A 308 4.43 -4.72 46.01
CA ASN A 308 4.74 -5.48 44.79
C ASN A 308 3.52 -5.86 43.95
N THR A 309 2.37 -6.14 44.59
CA THR A 309 1.11 -6.39 43.87
C THR A 309 0.49 -5.09 43.35
N PHE A 310 0.57 -4.01 44.14
CA PHE A 310 0.08 -2.69 43.75
C PHE A 310 0.83 -2.11 42.54
N ASP A 311 2.15 -2.23 42.52
CA ASP A 311 2.98 -1.72 41.42
C ASP A 311 2.73 -2.53 40.13
N LYS A 312 2.53 -3.85 40.24
CA LYS A 312 2.17 -4.70 39.09
C LYS A 312 0.81 -4.37 38.49
N GLU A 313 -0.20 -4.09 39.32
CA GLU A 313 -1.52 -3.66 38.83
C GLU A 313 -1.48 -2.30 38.17
N LEU A 314 -0.71 -1.36 38.73
CA LEU A 314 -0.48 -0.05 38.15
C LEU A 314 0.20 -0.15 36.78
N ASP A 315 1.22 -1.00 36.66
CA ASP A 315 1.90 -1.28 35.39
C ASP A 315 0.96 -1.90 34.36
N ASP A 316 0.15 -2.89 34.77
CA ASP A 316 -0.85 -3.50 33.90
C ASP A 316 -1.87 -2.48 33.40
N LEU A 317 -2.29 -1.52 34.22
CA LEU A 317 -3.18 -0.44 33.82
C LEU A 317 -2.50 0.54 32.86
N GLN A 318 -1.28 0.97 33.13
CA GLN A 318 -0.52 1.84 32.23
C GLN A 318 -0.27 1.18 30.87
N ASN A 319 0.08 -0.11 30.86
CA ASN A 319 0.25 -0.90 29.65
C ASN A 319 -1.06 -0.99 28.85
N LYS A 320 -2.22 -1.10 29.51
CA LYS A 320 -3.54 -1.04 28.86
C LYS A 320 -3.81 0.33 28.26
N ILE A 321 -3.44 1.43 28.93
CA ILE A 321 -3.62 2.79 28.37
C ILE A 321 -2.78 2.95 27.10
N ILE A 322 -1.51 2.50 27.13
CA ILE A 322 -0.61 2.51 25.97
C ILE A 322 -1.22 1.69 24.82
N GLU A 323 -1.61 0.43 25.07
CA GLU A 323 -2.18 -0.47 24.07
C GLU A 323 -3.47 0.09 23.47
N CYS A 324 -4.39 0.60 24.29
CA CYS A 324 -5.67 1.11 23.79
C CYS A 324 -5.51 2.38 22.95
N ASN A 325 -4.62 3.29 23.35
CA ASN A 325 -4.30 4.49 22.55
C ASN A 325 -3.60 4.11 21.24
N GLU A 326 -2.66 3.16 21.27
CA GLU A 326 -2.03 2.62 20.07
C GLU A 326 -3.07 2.03 19.12
N GLU A 327 -3.98 1.20 19.62
CA GLU A 327 -5.04 0.58 18.80
C GLU A 327 -6.01 1.61 18.20
N CYS A 328 -6.40 2.64 18.96
CA CYS A 328 -7.19 3.76 18.43
C CYS A 328 -6.45 4.47 17.29
N GLY A 329 -5.19 4.81 17.51
CA GLY A 329 -4.35 5.47 16.49
C GLY A 329 -4.19 4.58 15.26
N LEU A 330 -4.00 3.27 15.44
CA LEU A 330 -3.89 2.33 14.33
C LEU A 330 -5.17 2.27 13.50
N LEU A 331 -6.33 2.10 14.14
CA LEU A 331 -7.62 2.09 13.46
C LEU A 331 -7.80 3.30 12.53
N LEU A 332 -7.53 4.50 13.04
CA LEU A 332 -7.60 5.74 12.26
C LEU A 332 -6.50 5.86 11.20
N PHE A 333 -5.27 5.45 11.52
CA PHE A 333 -4.16 5.42 10.58
C PHE A 333 -4.45 4.53 9.37
N ASN A 334 -5.20 3.44 9.58
CA ASN A 334 -5.62 2.59 8.49
C ASN A 334 -6.64 3.26 7.59
N VAL A 335 -7.60 4.00 8.16
CA VAL A 335 -8.48 4.84 7.33
C VAL A 335 -7.65 5.84 6.52
N LEU A 336 -6.62 6.46 7.10
CA LEU A 336 -5.70 7.31 6.33
C LEU A 336 -5.00 6.56 5.20
N GLN A 337 -4.66 5.28 5.37
CA GLN A 337 -4.10 4.46 4.28
C GLN A 337 -5.13 4.22 3.17
N GLU A 338 -6.37 3.90 3.54
CA GLU A 338 -7.47 3.67 2.60
C GLU A 338 -7.80 4.93 1.79
N LEU A 339 -7.87 6.09 2.45
CA LEU A 339 -8.07 7.38 1.77
C LEU A 339 -6.89 7.74 0.85
N SER A 340 -5.68 7.24 1.14
CA SER A 340 -4.52 7.45 0.25
C SER A 340 -4.67 6.73 -1.10
N LEU A 341 -5.61 5.78 -1.25
CA LEU A 341 -5.92 5.20 -2.55
C LEU A 341 -6.57 6.24 -3.48
N MET A 342 -7.40 7.14 -2.93
CA MET A 342 -8.04 8.21 -3.71
C MET A 342 -7.02 9.22 -4.22
N LYS A 343 -5.93 9.44 -3.46
CA LYS A 343 -4.80 10.26 -3.91
C LYS A 343 -4.20 9.75 -5.21
N GLU A 344 -4.15 8.44 -5.45
CA GLU A 344 -3.64 7.89 -6.71
C GLU A 344 -4.63 7.99 -7.87
N ALA A 345 -5.93 8.00 -7.57
CA ALA A 345 -6.97 7.97 -8.58
C ALA A 345 -7.32 9.38 -9.11
N ASN A 346 -7.56 10.35 -8.21
CA ASN A 346 -7.88 11.72 -8.60
C ASN A 346 -7.58 12.69 -7.44
N LEU A 347 -6.50 13.47 -7.54
CA LEU A 347 -6.15 14.47 -6.53
C LEU A 347 -7.21 15.57 -6.39
N ALA A 348 -7.93 15.93 -7.45
CA ALA A 348 -8.91 17.02 -7.41
C ALA A 348 -10.11 16.70 -6.50
N LEU A 349 -10.43 15.41 -6.33
CA LEU A 349 -11.51 14.93 -5.47
C LEU A 349 -11.02 14.49 -4.09
N PHE A 350 -9.77 14.81 -3.73
CA PHE A 350 -9.19 14.37 -2.46
C PHE A 350 -9.71 15.23 -1.29
N PRO A 351 -10.22 14.62 -0.21
CA PRO A 351 -10.83 15.36 0.91
C PRO A 351 -9.79 15.84 1.90
N HIS A 352 -9.11 16.95 1.56
CA HIS A 352 -7.99 17.51 2.32
C HIS A 352 -8.34 17.82 3.79
N GLU A 353 -9.48 18.45 4.05
CA GLU A 353 -9.89 18.86 5.40
C GLU A 353 -10.11 17.65 6.33
N MET A 354 -10.92 16.68 5.87
CA MET A 354 -11.18 15.44 6.60
C MET A 354 -9.89 14.64 6.84
N TYR A 355 -9.03 14.56 5.82
CA TYR A 355 -7.77 13.85 5.93
C TYR A 355 -6.84 14.53 6.96
N SER A 356 -6.80 15.87 7.00
CA SER A 356 -6.05 16.64 7.99
C SER A 356 -6.59 16.42 9.42
N ARG A 357 -7.91 16.45 9.60
CA ARG A 357 -8.55 16.16 10.90
C ARG A 357 -8.21 14.76 11.39
N LEU A 358 -8.34 13.76 10.53
CA LEU A 358 -8.02 12.37 10.84
C LEU A 358 -6.54 12.18 11.18
N ILE A 359 -5.62 12.92 10.54
CA ILE A 359 -4.19 12.96 10.91
C ILE A 359 -4.02 13.47 12.34
N ASN A 360 -4.68 14.57 12.70
CA ASN A 360 -4.56 15.18 14.02
C ASN A 360 -5.10 14.24 15.12
N ASP A 361 -6.27 13.65 14.90
CA ASP A 361 -6.88 12.69 15.83
C ASP A 361 -5.98 11.46 16.01
N THR A 362 -5.43 10.93 14.90
CA THR A 362 -4.49 9.81 14.91
C THR A 362 -3.23 10.14 15.72
N LEU A 363 -2.63 11.31 15.50
CA LEU A 363 -1.44 11.76 16.23
C LEU A 363 -1.73 11.96 17.72
N ALA A 364 -2.90 12.50 18.07
CA ALA A 364 -3.29 12.70 19.46
C ALA A 364 -3.34 11.36 20.22
N TYR A 365 -3.88 10.31 19.60
CA TYR A 365 -3.86 8.96 20.18
C TYR A 365 -2.44 8.43 20.41
N PHE A 366 -1.58 8.46 19.39
CA PHE A 366 -0.21 7.97 19.57
C PHE A 366 0.59 8.80 20.59
N ARG A 367 0.41 10.12 20.62
CA ARG A 367 1.07 11.01 21.60
C ARG A 367 0.58 10.77 23.03
N ARG A 368 -0.71 10.46 23.24
CA ARG A 368 -1.23 10.04 24.56
C ARG A 368 -0.57 8.75 25.04
N GLY A 369 -0.43 7.76 24.17
CA GLY A 369 0.31 6.52 24.48
C GLY A 369 1.79 6.81 24.78
N TRP A 370 2.42 7.67 23.99
CA TRP A 370 3.83 8.05 24.16
C TRP A 370 4.09 8.75 25.49
N ALA A 371 3.25 9.69 25.91
CA ALA A 371 3.43 10.43 27.16
C ALA A 371 3.49 9.54 28.42
N ILE A 372 2.88 8.34 28.37
CA ILE A 372 2.95 7.36 29.46
C ILE A 372 4.16 6.43 29.27
N CYS A 373 4.49 6.12 28.02
CA CYS A 373 5.60 5.24 27.68
C CYS A 373 6.95 5.90 27.91
N GLU A 374 7.07 7.21 27.70
CA GLU A 374 8.31 7.98 27.80
C GLU A 374 8.96 7.87 29.18
N SER A 375 8.16 7.76 30.24
CA SER A 375 8.66 7.58 31.61
C SER A 375 9.05 6.13 31.96
N LYS A 376 8.95 5.18 31.01
CA LYS A 376 9.28 3.76 31.23
C LYS A 376 10.54 3.39 30.46
N GLU A 377 11.68 3.29 31.14
CA GLU A 377 12.98 2.99 30.54
C GLU A 377 12.98 1.61 29.83
N ASP A 378 12.41 0.58 30.46
CA ASP A 378 12.41 -0.80 29.92
C ASP A 378 11.38 -1.06 28.79
N ALA A 379 10.61 -0.05 28.36
CA ALA A 379 9.49 -0.20 27.43
C ALA A 379 9.88 -0.07 25.95
N HIS A 380 11.09 -0.51 25.57
CA HIS A 380 11.67 -0.33 24.24
C HIS A 380 10.73 -0.75 23.07
N GLU A 381 9.86 -1.76 23.25
CA GLU A 381 8.89 -2.16 22.22
C GLU A 381 7.85 -1.09 21.94
N ALA A 382 7.27 -0.57 23.00
CA ALA A 382 6.22 0.41 22.92
C ALA A 382 6.82 1.74 22.46
N HIS A 383 8.05 2.06 22.89
CA HIS A 383 8.78 3.21 22.37
C HIS A 383 8.96 3.15 20.86
N PHE A 384 9.54 2.05 20.36
CA PHE A 384 9.74 1.82 18.93
C PHE A 384 8.43 1.93 18.15
N ARG A 385 7.38 1.21 18.58
CA ARG A 385 6.10 1.16 17.86
C ARG A 385 5.42 2.53 17.81
N LEU A 386 5.36 3.24 18.92
CA LEU A 386 4.70 4.56 18.99
C LEU A 386 5.47 5.60 18.18
N GLN A 387 6.79 5.71 18.37
CA GLN A 387 7.61 6.69 17.63
C GLN A 387 7.58 6.43 16.13
N TYR A 388 7.68 5.16 15.72
CA TYR A 388 7.55 4.78 14.31
C TYR A 388 6.18 5.19 13.72
N MET A 389 5.09 5.00 14.47
CA MET A 389 3.74 5.34 14.02
C MET A 389 3.47 6.85 14.04
N ILE A 390 4.04 7.58 14.99
CA ILE A 390 4.05 9.05 15.01
C ILE A 390 4.74 9.56 13.74
N GLY A 391 5.97 9.11 13.46
CA GLY A 391 6.73 9.51 12.27
C GLY A 391 5.98 9.21 10.96
N LYS A 392 5.31 8.05 10.85
CA LYS A 392 4.48 7.71 9.67
C LYS A 392 3.25 8.58 9.51
N THR A 393 2.64 8.98 10.62
CA THR A 393 1.45 9.84 10.59
C THR A 393 1.86 11.28 10.27
N LEU A 394 2.99 11.75 10.81
CA LEU A 394 3.59 13.03 10.47
C LEU A 394 3.99 13.11 8.98
N ARG A 395 4.44 12.01 8.35
CA ARG A 395 4.63 11.99 6.88
C ARG A 395 3.37 12.32 6.10
N LYS A 396 2.22 11.85 6.58
CA LYS A 396 0.93 12.16 5.96
C LYS A 396 0.54 13.62 6.19
N ARG A 397 0.85 14.18 7.37
CA ARG A 397 0.75 15.62 7.65
C ARG A 397 1.60 16.41 6.65
N ARG A 398 2.92 16.15 6.62
CA ARG A 398 3.87 16.81 5.72
C ARG A 398 3.40 16.79 4.26
N TRP A 399 2.86 15.66 3.80
CA TRP A 399 2.30 15.54 2.46
C TRP A 399 1.16 16.53 2.16
N CYS A 400 0.29 16.80 3.14
CA CYS A 400 -0.77 17.82 3.02
C CYS A 400 -0.18 19.23 3.02
N GLU A 401 0.77 19.50 3.90
CA GLU A 401 1.39 20.81 4.08
C GLU A 401 2.12 21.30 2.83
N LEU A 402 2.89 20.40 2.19
CA LEU A 402 3.58 20.67 0.93
C LEU A 402 2.66 21.01 -0.26
N ARG A 403 1.34 20.86 -0.11
CA ARG A 403 0.34 21.10 -1.17
C ARG A 403 -0.61 22.25 -0.85
N GLN A 404 -0.43 22.90 0.29
CA GLN A 404 -1.16 24.12 0.59
C GLN A 404 -0.45 25.28 -0.12
N HIS A 405 -1.16 25.96 -1.03
CA HIS A 405 -0.60 27.02 -1.88
C HIS A 405 -0.16 28.28 -1.09
N GLU A 406 -0.56 28.42 0.18
CA GLU A 406 -0.31 29.60 1.01
C GLU A 406 0.45 29.22 2.30
N ARG A 407 1.77 29.01 2.23
CA ARG A 407 2.59 28.82 3.44
C ARG A 407 3.92 29.58 3.39
N SER A 408 4.29 30.06 4.58
CA SER A 408 5.60 30.61 4.95
C SER A 408 6.71 29.54 5.02
N ASP A 409 6.37 28.26 5.08
CA ASP A 409 7.30 27.11 5.10
C ASP A 409 7.02 26.17 3.90
N PRO A 410 7.71 26.35 2.76
CA PRO A 410 7.46 25.59 1.53
C PRO A 410 7.89 24.12 1.60
N GLU A 411 8.73 23.75 2.58
CA GLU A 411 9.27 22.40 2.74
C GLU A 411 8.67 21.63 3.92
N ALA A 412 7.83 22.33 4.71
CA ALA A 412 7.28 21.85 5.97
C ALA A 412 8.39 21.32 6.89
N LEU A 413 9.43 22.14 7.09
CA LEU A 413 10.65 21.82 7.84
C LEU A 413 10.37 21.46 9.30
N SER A 414 9.43 22.15 9.95
CA SER A 414 9.04 21.83 11.34
C SER A 414 8.53 20.38 11.43
N THR A 415 7.60 20.00 10.57
CA THR A 415 7.10 18.63 10.50
C THR A 415 8.19 17.66 10.05
N ALA A 416 9.09 18.05 9.15
CA ALA A 416 10.21 17.21 8.72
C ALA A 416 11.17 16.90 9.89
N ASN A 417 11.46 17.88 10.74
CA ASN A 417 12.27 17.71 11.94
C ASN A 417 11.59 16.72 12.91
N GLU A 418 10.30 16.92 13.20
CA GLU A 418 9.55 15.97 14.05
C GLU A 418 9.56 14.54 13.49
N ILE A 419 9.47 14.37 12.17
CA ILE A 419 9.56 13.05 11.53
C ILE A 419 10.93 12.42 11.75
N ALA A 420 12.00 13.20 11.56
CA ALA A 420 13.37 12.73 11.70
C ALA A 420 13.68 12.34 13.15
N ASP A 421 13.30 13.19 14.12
CA ASP A 421 13.38 12.90 15.56
C ASP A 421 12.64 11.60 15.92
N SER A 422 11.42 11.44 15.41
CA SER A 422 10.61 10.25 15.70
C SER A 422 11.26 8.96 15.18
N PHE A 423 11.78 8.98 13.94
CA PHE A 423 12.44 7.78 13.40
C PHE A 423 13.81 7.52 14.02
N SER A 424 14.55 8.57 14.40
CA SER A 424 15.82 8.43 15.13
C SER A 424 15.58 7.75 16.48
N LYS A 425 14.65 8.27 17.29
CA LYS A 425 14.27 7.67 18.59
C LYS A 425 13.75 6.24 18.47
N ALA A 426 12.99 5.95 17.41
CA ALA A 426 12.55 4.59 17.14
C ALA A 426 13.75 3.67 16.85
N GLU A 427 14.75 4.13 16.10
CA GLU A 427 15.95 3.36 15.80
C GLU A 427 16.83 3.13 17.04
N SER A 428 17.00 4.13 17.91
CA SER A 428 17.69 3.97 19.20
C SER A 428 17.01 2.92 20.09
N ALA A 429 15.67 3.01 20.25
CA ALA A 429 14.91 2.02 21.02
C ALA A 429 14.98 0.60 20.42
N ARG A 430 15.23 0.47 19.12
CA ARG A 430 15.48 -0.82 18.45
C ARG A 430 16.84 -1.39 18.85
N GLY A 431 17.88 -0.55 18.86
CA GLY A 431 19.25 -0.92 19.23
C GLY A 431 19.35 -1.31 20.70
N GLU A 432 18.84 -0.48 21.60
CA GLU A 432 18.86 -0.70 23.06
C GLU A 432 18.11 -1.97 23.48
N GLY A 433 16.97 -2.25 22.84
CA GLY A 433 16.13 -3.40 23.20
C GLY A 433 16.62 -4.76 22.69
N ASP A 434 17.85 -4.87 22.18
CA ASP A 434 18.44 -6.03 21.49
C ASP A 434 17.46 -6.68 20.50
N ARG A 435 16.86 -5.83 19.67
CA ARG A 435 15.80 -6.24 18.76
C ARG A 435 16.33 -6.41 17.35
N GLU A 436 17.38 -7.21 17.18
CA GLU A 436 17.90 -7.60 15.86
C GLU A 436 16.80 -8.21 14.97
N HIS A 437 15.80 -8.86 15.58
CA HIS A 437 14.65 -9.42 14.89
C HIS A 437 13.52 -8.42 14.61
N SER A 438 13.56 -7.22 15.20
CA SER A 438 12.64 -6.15 14.87
C SER A 438 13.23 -5.29 13.75
N LEU A 439 12.35 -4.90 12.84
CA LEU A 439 12.71 -4.54 11.48
C LEU A 439 13.46 -3.20 11.45
N VAL A 440 14.44 -3.07 10.54
CA VAL A 440 15.20 -1.83 10.22
C VAL A 440 14.29 -0.75 9.58
N HIS A 441 12.98 -0.81 9.83
CA HIS A 441 11.95 0.04 9.26
C HIS A 441 12.06 1.50 9.66
N ALA A 442 12.51 1.79 10.89
CA ALA A 442 12.74 3.16 11.34
C ALA A 442 13.93 3.78 10.60
N PHE A 443 15.07 3.10 10.55
CA PHE A 443 16.20 3.47 9.69
C PHE A 443 15.79 3.69 8.22
N TYR A 444 15.09 2.75 7.57
CA TYR A 444 14.65 2.93 6.17
C TYR A 444 13.73 4.14 6.00
N ALA A 445 12.85 4.37 6.96
CA ALA A 445 12.02 5.54 6.94
C ALA A 445 12.90 6.79 7.06
N LEU A 446 13.81 6.87 8.02
CA LEU A 446 14.73 7.99 8.17
C LEU A 446 15.50 8.29 6.87
N GLN A 447 16.11 7.27 6.23
CA GLN A 447 16.79 7.44 4.94
C GLN A 447 15.85 7.92 3.83
N ALA A 448 14.61 7.43 3.79
CA ALA A 448 13.62 7.90 2.81
C ALA A 448 13.24 9.37 3.01
N LEU A 449 13.19 9.88 4.25
CA LEU A 449 12.98 11.30 4.52
C LEU A 449 14.19 12.12 4.08
N ARG A 450 15.41 11.66 4.43
CA ARG A 450 16.66 12.32 4.03
C ARG A 450 16.73 12.48 2.52
N ILE A 451 16.38 11.43 1.78
CA ILE A 451 16.29 11.47 0.31
C ILE A 451 15.26 12.49 -0.16
N GLU A 452 14.05 12.49 0.39
CA GLU A 452 13.00 13.46 0.00
C GLU A 452 13.45 14.91 0.17
N LEU A 453 14.24 15.22 1.20
CA LEU A 453 14.80 16.56 1.43
C LEU A 453 15.99 16.86 0.51
N THR A 454 16.85 15.88 0.22
CA THR A 454 18.04 16.06 -0.63
C THR A 454 17.71 16.15 -2.12
N ILE A 455 16.73 15.39 -2.61
CA ILE A 455 16.40 15.32 -4.04
C ILE A 455 15.33 16.33 -4.47
N SER A 456 14.73 17.08 -3.54
CA SER A 456 13.72 18.11 -3.85
C SER A 456 14.25 19.11 -4.88
N ASP A 457 13.43 19.57 -5.81
CA ASP A 457 13.87 20.46 -6.90
C ASP A 457 14.48 21.77 -6.34
N SER A 458 14.00 22.23 -5.19
CA SER A 458 14.43 23.47 -4.52
C SER A 458 14.78 23.26 -3.03
N SER A 459 15.68 22.32 -2.71
CA SER A 459 16.12 22.08 -1.32
C SER A 459 16.72 23.32 -0.66
N SER A 460 16.13 23.78 0.46
CA SER A 460 16.68 24.87 1.26
C SER A 460 17.95 24.46 2.02
N VAL A 461 18.77 25.44 2.40
CA VAL A 461 19.94 25.22 3.26
C VAL A 461 19.53 24.58 4.59
N LEU A 462 18.38 24.99 5.14
CA LEU A 462 17.83 24.43 6.38
C LEU A 462 17.41 22.96 6.23
N ALA A 463 16.80 22.56 5.11
CA ALA A 463 16.51 21.17 4.82
C ALA A 463 17.79 20.32 4.77
N LEU A 464 18.84 20.80 4.10
CA LEU A 464 20.09 20.06 3.99
C LEU A 464 20.84 19.98 5.33
N ARG A 465 20.76 21.03 6.16
CA ARG A 465 21.27 20.99 7.54
C ARG A 465 20.54 19.96 8.38
N LEU A 466 19.21 19.87 8.25
CA LEU A 466 18.41 18.85 8.94
C LEU A 466 18.86 17.43 8.55
N VAL A 467 19.07 17.19 7.25
CA VAL A 467 19.59 15.90 6.76
C VAL A 467 20.95 15.60 7.35
N CYS A 468 21.88 16.57 7.28
CA CYS A 468 23.24 16.43 7.79
C CYS A 468 23.25 16.14 9.31
N ARG A 469 22.49 16.93 10.09
CA ARG A 469 22.39 16.78 11.55
C ARG A 469 22.02 15.36 11.94
N HIS A 470 20.90 14.86 11.41
CA HIS A 470 20.45 13.52 11.75
C HIS A 470 21.36 12.42 11.20
N PHE A 471 22.04 12.61 10.07
CA PHE A 471 22.92 11.58 9.50
C PHE A 471 24.12 11.28 10.41
N TYR A 472 24.70 12.30 11.05
CA TYR A 472 25.89 12.14 11.90
C TYR A 472 25.61 12.22 13.41
N GLU A 473 24.35 12.37 13.83
CA GLU A 473 23.97 12.15 15.24
C GLU A 473 24.00 10.66 15.60
N GLU A 474 23.91 9.75 14.62
CA GLU A 474 24.07 8.29 14.80
C GLU A 474 25.50 7.88 15.20
N GLU A 475 26.52 8.74 15.04
CA GLU A 475 27.93 8.39 15.35
C GLU A 475 28.38 8.77 16.78
N LYS A 476 27.62 9.61 17.50
CA LYS A 476 28.08 10.15 18.80
C LYS A 476 27.96 9.21 20.00
N GLU A 477 27.29 8.07 19.86
CA GLU A 477 27.16 7.10 20.97
C GLU A 477 28.23 5.99 20.95
N ALA A 478 29.12 5.98 19.95
CA ALA A 478 30.21 5.00 19.88
C ALA A 478 31.54 5.47 20.51
N ASP A 479 31.64 6.72 20.95
CA ASP A 479 32.90 7.32 21.44
C ASP A 479 32.74 8.00 22.81
N GLY A 480 31.92 7.38 23.68
CA GLY A 480 31.76 7.75 25.08
C GLY A 480 32.58 6.84 26.00
N GLY A 481 33.90 6.75 25.78
CA GLY A 481 34.82 6.27 26.79
C GLY A 481 35.10 7.41 27.76
N GLU A 482 34.79 7.19 29.04
CA GLU A 482 35.00 8.10 30.16
C GLU A 482 36.35 8.83 30.08
N GLY A 483 36.30 10.16 29.97
CA GLY A 483 37.41 11.03 30.29
C GLY A 483 37.06 11.77 31.57
N ASP A 484 37.41 11.17 32.71
CA ASP A 484 37.51 11.89 33.97
C ASP A 484 38.60 12.96 33.84
N ASP A 485 38.25 14.16 34.28
CA ASP A 485 39.16 15.27 34.51
C ASP A 485 40.18 14.86 35.60
N ASP A 486 41.48 14.91 35.30
CA ASP A 486 42.43 15.43 36.28
C ASP A 486 43.71 15.96 35.62
N ASP A 487 44.15 17.09 36.18
CA ASP A 487 45.20 17.96 35.69
C ASP A 487 46.62 17.35 35.71
N SER A 488 47.52 18.04 35.00
CA SER A 488 48.93 18.28 35.38
C SER A 488 50.06 17.35 34.86
N PHE A 489 50.88 17.98 33.98
CA PHE A 489 52.34 17.95 33.85
C PHE A 489 53.11 16.78 33.18
N ASP A 490 53.77 17.18 32.08
CA ASP A 490 55.16 16.91 31.64
C ASP A 490 55.73 15.49 31.45
N SER A 491 55.92 15.18 30.17
CA SER A 491 57.21 14.90 29.52
C SER A 491 57.98 13.58 29.79
N VAL A 492 58.48 13.06 28.66
CA VAL A 492 59.68 12.23 28.44
C VAL A 492 59.44 10.77 28.02
N SER A 493 59.57 10.63 26.70
CA SER A 493 60.04 9.47 25.93
C SER A 493 61.11 8.61 26.61
N THR A 494 61.06 7.28 26.44
CA THR A 494 62.15 6.59 25.74
C THR A 494 61.75 5.22 25.18
N LYS A 495 62.26 4.98 23.96
CA LYS A 495 62.24 3.78 23.09
C LYS A 495 62.86 2.57 23.81
N VAL A 496 62.67 1.32 23.35
CA VAL A 496 63.49 0.63 22.32
C VAL A 496 62.83 -0.75 22.05
N VAL A 497 62.28 -1.01 20.85
CA VAL A 497 62.80 -1.79 19.69
C VAL A 497 62.80 -3.33 19.86
N ASP A 498 61.96 -3.99 19.02
CA ASP A 498 62.09 -5.21 18.20
C ASP A 498 63.12 -6.32 18.58
N ALA A 499 62.95 -7.62 18.30
CA ALA A 499 62.36 -8.28 17.13
C ALA A 499 62.26 -9.82 17.31
N GLN A 500 61.33 -10.43 16.55
CA GLN A 500 61.46 -11.64 15.72
C GLN A 500 61.47 -13.10 16.29
N ASN A 501 60.33 -13.77 16.05
CA ASN A 501 60.05 -14.88 15.10
C ASN A 501 60.60 -16.34 15.21
N SER A 502 59.68 -17.23 14.79
CA SER A 502 59.74 -18.65 14.34
C SER A 502 59.59 -19.71 15.47
N THR A 503 58.84 -20.82 15.35
CA THR A 503 58.57 -21.72 14.21
C THR A 503 57.30 -22.60 14.45
N GLN A 504 56.91 -23.32 13.39
CA GLN A 504 55.71 -24.06 12.97
C GLN A 504 55.46 -25.49 13.55
N LYS A 505 54.25 -26.04 13.22
CA LYS A 505 53.74 -27.47 13.18
C LYS A 505 52.82 -27.93 14.33
N ASP A 506 51.77 -28.77 14.18
CA ASP A 506 51.01 -29.42 13.09
C ASP A 506 49.65 -29.93 13.69
N ASP A 507 48.60 -29.94 12.85
CA ASP A 507 47.37 -30.78 12.73
C ASP A 507 46.33 -31.16 13.82
N ASP A 508 45.09 -31.22 13.29
CA ASP A 508 43.84 -31.96 13.60
C ASP A 508 42.83 -31.54 14.70
N GLY A 509 41.58 -31.27 14.25
CA GLY A 509 40.36 -31.66 15.00
C GLY A 509 39.24 -30.63 15.28
N ILE A 510 38.42 -30.29 14.26
CA ILE A 510 36.94 -30.14 14.29
C ILE A 510 36.23 -29.12 15.23
N CYS A 511 35.49 -28.21 14.56
CA CYS A 511 34.27 -27.46 14.93
C CYS A 511 34.29 -26.43 16.09
N ALA A 512 34.52 -25.16 15.74
CA ALA A 512 33.78 -24.02 16.29
C ALA A 512 33.86 -22.82 15.32
N SER A 513 32.75 -22.07 15.19
CA SER A 513 32.55 -20.88 14.37
C SER A 513 33.74 -19.89 14.30
N PRO A 514 34.08 -19.33 13.14
CA PRO A 514 34.81 -18.07 13.06
C PRO A 514 33.79 -16.93 12.98
N LYS A 515 33.61 -16.10 14.02
CA LYS A 515 34.45 -14.91 14.30
C LYS A 515 34.83 -14.19 13.02
N THR A 516 34.09 -13.10 12.80
CA THR A 516 34.37 -11.94 11.95
C THR A 516 35.86 -11.63 11.89
N ALA A 517 36.51 -12.15 10.86
CA ALA A 517 37.85 -11.73 10.49
C ALA A 517 37.76 -10.38 9.76
N ALA A 518 38.51 -9.43 10.29
CA ALA A 518 38.78 -8.14 9.70
C ALA A 518 39.16 -8.27 8.22
N VAL A 519 38.39 -7.62 7.36
CA VAL A 519 38.86 -7.16 6.05
C VAL A 519 39.16 -5.68 6.21
N ARG A 520 40.37 -5.39 6.71
CA ARG A 520 41.07 -4.15 6.36
C ARG A 520 41.56 -4.31 4.92
N ASP A 521 41.59 -3.17 4.23
CA ASP A 521 42.08 -2.96 2.87
C ASP A 521 41.11 -3.24 1.71
N THR A 522 40.15 -2.33 1.57
CA THR A 522 39.92 -1.70 0.27
C THR A 522 39.67 -0.22 0.53
N LYS A 523 40.48 0.67 -0.06
CA LYS A 523 40.29 2.13 -0.04
C LYS A 523 38.87 2.46 -0.52
N CYS A 524 37.93 2.58 0.41
CA CYS A 524 36.56 2.98 0.14
C CYS A 524 36.55 4.50 0.01
N ALA A 525 35.88 5.02 -1.01
CA ALA A 525 35.82 6.44 -1.33
C ALA A 525 35.49 7.27 -0.07
N ASN A 526 36.29 8.30 0.22
CA ASN A 526 36.07 9.18 1.36
C ASN A 526 34.67 9.80 1.27
N ALA A 527 33.73 9.32 2.07
CA ALA A 527 32.51 10.06 2.39
C ALA A 527 32.93 11.43 2.92
N ALA A 528 32.30 12.51 2.43
CA ALA A 528 32.58 13.84 2.97
C ALA A 528 32.25 13.85 4.46
N LYS A 529 33.09 14.53 5.27
CA LYS A 529 32.86 14.62 6.72
C LYS A 529 31.74 15.61 6.99
N LYS A 530 31.07 15.44 8.13
CA LYS A 530 29.99 16.33 8.61
C LYS A 530 30.36 17.81 8.48
N ASP A 531 31.56 18.17 8.92
CA ASP A 531 32.02 19.55 8.99
C ASP A 531 32.24 20.16 7.60
N ASP A 532 32.65 19.37 6.61
CA ASP A 532 32.83 19.82 5.22
C ASP A 532 31.49 20.25 4.63
N ILE A 533 30.44 19.43 4.84
CA ILE A 533 29.09 19.70 4.36
C ILE A 533 28.49 20.91 5.11
N LEU A 534 28.66 20.99 6.43
CA LEU A 534 28.19 22.13 7.21
C LEU A 534 28.90 23.44 6.80
N THR A 535 30.17 23.38 6.43
CA THR A 535 30.93 24.53 5.92
C THR A 535 30.37 25.01 4.58
N LEU A 536 30.07 24.10 3.64
CA LEU A 536 29.41 24.44 2.38
C LEU A 536 28.05 25.13 2.62
N LEU A 537 27.25 24.58 3.53
CA LEU A 537 25.94 25.14 3.87
C LEU A 537 26.04 26.48 4.61
N ALA A 538 27.05 26.69 5.46
CA ALA A 538 27.31 27.97 6.11
C ALA A 538 27.84 29.04 5.14
N ALA A 539 28.59 28.64 4.11
CA ALA A 539 29.01 29.54 3.04
C ALA A 539 27.83 29.92 2.12
N ALA A 540 26.92 28.99 1.86
CA ALA A 540 25.71 29.23 1.07
C ALA A 540 24.77 30.26 1.69
N ASP A 541 24.68 30.33 3.02
CA ASP A 541 23.87 31.34 3.73
C ASP A 541 24.50 32.74 3.72
N ARG A 542 25.83 32.82 3.62
CA ARG A 542 26.57 34.08 3.73
C ARG A 542 26.72 34.80 2.39
N ASN A 543 26.60 34.08 1.28
CA ASN A 543 26.87 34.64 -0.05
C ASN A 543 25.95 34.02 -1.12
N ASP A 544 24.99 34.81 -1.59
CA ASP A 544 24.03 34.39 -2.61
C ASP A 544 24.68 34.04 -3.95
N SER A 545 25.83 34.62 -4.29
CA SER A 545 26.52 34.35 -5.57
C SER A 545 27.10 32.92 -5.68
N ILE A 546 27.41 32.28 -4.54
CA ILE A 546 27.94 30.92 -4.47
C ILE A 546 26.94 29.92 -3.87
N ARG A 547 25.75 30.41 -3.51
CA ARG A 547 24.72 29.64 -2.83
C ARG A 547 24.29 28.43 -3.66
N GLU A 548 23.99 28.64 -4.94
CA GLU A 548 23.56 27.57 -5.83
C GLU A 548 24.62 26.47 -5.95
N LEU A 549 25.90 26.85 -6.11
CA LEU A 549 27.02 25.91 -6.20
C LEU A 549 27.20 25.10 -4.90
N ASN A 550 27.22 25.78 -3.74
CA ASN A 550 27.44 25.11 -2.46
C ASN A 550 26.27 24.22 -2.05
N VAL A 551 25.04 24.63 -2.32
CA VAL A 551 23.84 23.80 -2.15
C VAL A 551 23.93 22.57 -3.04
N THR A 552 24.31 22.74 -4.31
CA THR A 552 24.50 21.65 -5.26
C THR A 552 25.55 20.64 -4.78
N LEU A 553 26.71 21.11 -4.32
CA LEU A 553 27.77 20.26 -3.76
C LEU A 553 27.30 19.51 -2.51
N ALA A 554 26.66 20.20 -1.56
CA ALA A 554 26.14 19.59 -0.34
C ALA A 554 25.12 18.49 -0.65
N ARG A 555 24.22 18.70 -1.63
CA ARG A 555 23.25 17.69 -2.08
C ARG A 555 23.93 16.44 -2.63
N GLY A 556 24.96 16.61 -3.45
CA GLY A 556 25.72 15.51 -4.03
C GLY A 556 26.41 14.64 -2.98
N TRP A 557 27.09 15.28 -2.01
CA TRP A 557 27.77 14.58 -0.92
C TRP A 557 26.79 13.87 0.02
N LEU A 558 25.71 14.54 0.43
CA LEU A 558 24.66 13.91 1.25
C LEU A 558 24.03 12.72 0.52
N ALA A 559 23.80 12.82 -0.79
CA ALA A 559 23.28 11.70 -1.57
C ALA A 559 24.24 10.51 -1.61
N LEU A 560 25.55 10.74 -1.75
CA LEU A 560 26.55 9.68 -1.70
C LEU A 560 26.57 8.98 -0.33
N ASN A 561 26.53 9.76 0.76
CA ASN A 561 26.51 9.23 2.12
C ASN A 561 25.27 8.37 2.39
N ILE A 562 24.09 8.80 1.94
CA ILE A 562 22.85 8.02 2.06
C ILE A 562 22.93 6.72 1.23
N ILE A 563 23.54 6.76 0.03
CA ILE A 563 23.74 5.54 -0.78
C ILE A 563 24.60 4.53 -0.02
N MET A 564 25.73 4.96 0.54
CA MET A 564 26.62 4.09 1.30
C MET A 564 25.90 3.47 2.51
N ALA A 565 25.11 4.27 3.23
CA ALA A 565 24.31 3.79 4.37
C ALA A 565 23.21 2.80 3.96
N LEU A 566 22.64 2.93 2.76
CA LEU A 566 21.62 1.99 2.26
C LEU A 566 22.23 0.71 1.67
N GLU A 567 23.51 0.73 1.28
CA GLU A 567 24.23 -0.42 0.73
C GLU A 567 24.79 -1.36 1.80
N SER A 568 24.91 -0.91 3.05
CA SER A 568 25.30 -1.75 4.19
C SER A 568 24.23 -2.77 4.60
N ILE A 569 23.00 -2.60 4.12
CA ILE A 569 21.89 -3.52 4.42
C ILE A 569 22.03 -4.82 3.61
N PRO A 570 22.03 -5.99 4.28
CA PRO A 570 22.09 -7.29 3.61
C PRO A 570 20.82 -7.60 2.80
N ASP A 571 20.99 -8.35 1.70
CA ASP A 571 19.86 -8.80 0.86
C ASP A 571 19.03 -9.90 1.54
N GLU A 572 19.55 -10.52 2.60
CA GLU A 572 18.88 -11.55 3.40
C GLU A 572 17.83 -10.98 4.38
N ASP A 573 17.76 -9.66 4.57
CA ASP A 573 16.75 -9.04 5.46
C ASP A 573 15.34 -9.35 4.94
N ARG A 574 14.45 -9.85 5.81
CA ARG A 574 13.05 -10.19 5.52
C ARG A 574 12.27 -9.06 4.84
N TYR A 575 12.70 -7.80 4.99
CA TYR A 575 12.05 -6.63 4.39
C TYR A 575 13.03 -5.70 3.66
N PHE A 576 14.01 -6.26 2.92
CA PHE A 576 14.96 -5.49 2.10
C PHE A 576 14.31 -4.68 0.95
N HIS A 577 13.07 -4.98 0.56
CA HIS A 577 12.45 -4.37 -0.63
C HIS A 577 12.25 -2.84 -0.57
N PRO A 578 11.87 -2.20 0.56
CA PRO A 578 11.78 -0.74 0.64
C PRO A 578 13.16 -0.09 0.55
N SER A 579 14.19 -0.72 1.12
CA SER A 579 15.56 -0.19 1.10
C SER A 579 16.11 -0.20 -0.32
N ARG A 580 15.96 -1.31 -1.06
CA ARG A 580 16.37 -1.41 -2.47
C ARG A 580 15.59 -0.46 -3.38
N TYR A 581 14.29 -0.26 -3.13
CA TYR A 581 13.52 0.74 -3.86
C TYR A 581 14.05 2.18 -3.63
N VAL A 582 14.31 2.52 -2.37
CA VAL A 582 14.81 3.84 -1.98
C VAL A 582 16.23 4.07 -2.52
N LEU A 583 17.10 3.05 -2.41
CA LEU A 583 18.45 3.03 -2.97
C LEU A 583 18.44 3.24 -4.49
N ALA A 584 17.57 2.52 -5.22
CA ALA A 584 17.47 2.68 -6.67
C ALA A 584 17.05 4.10 -7.08
N ARG A 585 16.17 4.75 -6.31
CA ARG A 585 15.76 6.14 -6.58
C ARG A 585 16.91 7.14 -6.42
N ILE A 586 17.66 7.04 -5.33
CA ILE A 586 18.76 7.98 -5.09
C ILE A 586 19.93 7.72 -6.06
N VAL A 587 20.19 6.45 -6.42
CA VAL A 587 21.20 6.10 -7.44
C VAL A 587 20.82 6.64 -8.82
N TYR A 588 19.54 6.56 -9.19
CA TYR A 588 19.02 7.17 -10.42
C TYR A 588 19.24 8.69 -10.42
N TRP A 589 18.80 9.35 -9.35
CA TRP A 589 18.92 10.80 -9.20
C TRP A 589 20.38 11.25 -9.24
N LEU A 590 21.26 10.65 -8.42
CA LEU A 590 22.68 11.02 -8.37
C LEU A 590 23.39 10.76 -9.71
N SER A 591 22.97 9.74 -10.46
CA SER A 591 23.50 9.49 -11.80
C SER A 591 23.13 10.59 -12.78
N THR A 592 21.87 11.01 -12.79
CA THR A 592 21.39 12.11 -13.63
C THR A 592 22.05 13.42 -13.22
N PHE A 593 22.09 13.69 -11.91
CA PHE A 593 22.70 14.86 -11.31
C PHE A 593 24.18 15.02 -11.70
N CYS A 594 24.99 13.96 -11.56
CA CYS A 594 26.39 14.02 -11.98
C CYS A 594 26.54 14.22 -13.49
N SER A 595 25.72 13.58 -14.32
CA SER A 595 25.77 13.77 -15.77
C SER A 595 25.41 15.19 -16.18
N THR A 596 24.45 15.82 -15.51
CA THR A 596 24.13 17.25 -15.72
C THR A 596 25.30 18.14 -15.29
N LEU A 597 25.96 17.85 -14.16
CA LEU A 597 27.15 18.58 -13.73
C LEU A 597 28.31 18.46 -14.73
N GLU A 598 28.58 17.25 -15.24
CA GLU A 598 29.61 17.03 -16.26
C GLU A 598 29.30 17.81 -17.56
N GLN A 599 28.03 17.92 -17.96
CA GLN A 599 27.60 18.65 -19.16
C GLN A 599 27.56 20.17 -19.00
N SER A 600 27.37 20.66 -17.77
CA SER A 600 27.27 22.10 -17.48
C SER A 600 28.59 22.88 -17.63
N GLY A 601 29.73 22.17 -17.77
CA GLY A 601 31.02 22.80 -18.03
C GLY A 601 31.66 23.50 -16.83
N TYR A 602 31.12 23.36 -15.62
CA TYR A 602 31.75 23.91 -14.42
C TYR A 602 33.11 23.24 -14.14
N THR A 603 34.17 24.03 -14.07
CA THR A 603 35.56 23.59 -13.85
C THR A 603 36.03 23.65 -12.39
N CYS A 604 35.09 23.79 -11.44
CA CYS A 604 35.43 23.91 -10.02
C CYS A 604 36.01 22.60 -9.46
N ASP A 605 37.16 22.67 -8.78
CA ASP A 605 37.83 21.53 -8.14
C ASP A 605 36.89 20.73 -7.21
N SER A 606 35.97 21.42 -6.52
CA SER A 606 35.00 20.80 -5.63
C SER A 606 33.97 19.94 -6.38
N ILE A 607 33.56 20.35 -7.59
CA ILE A 607 32.67 19.55 -8.45
C ILE A 607 33.42 18.33 -8.98
N ILE A 608 34.67 18.52 -9.42
CA ILE A 608 35.52 17.44 -9.91
C ILE A 608 35.74 16.39 -8.81
N ALA A 609 35.99 16.83 -7.57
CA ALA A 609 36.13 15.95 -6.41
C ALA A 609 34.88 15.09 -6.17
N LEU A 610 33.69 15.71 -6.18
CA LEU A 610 32.42 14.99 -6.02
C LEU A 610 32.20 13.98 -7.17
N VAL A 611 32.39 14.40 -8.42
CA VAL A 611 32.23 13.52 -9.59
C VAL A 611 33.20 12.34 -9.52
N ASN A 612 34.45 12.57 -9.13
CA ASN A 612 35.45 11.52 -8.97
C ASN A 612 35.10 10.57 -7.82
N ALA A 613 34.62 11.06 -6.68
CA ALA A 613 34.17 10.23 -5.58
C ALA A 613 33.00 9.32 -5.99
N VAL A 614 32.04 9.88 -6.72
CA VAL A 614 30.90 9.13 -7.25
C VAL A 614 31.35 8.10 -8.30
N ARG A 615 32.32 8.44 -9.16
CA ARG A 615 32.90 7.51 -10.15
C ARG A 615 33.66 6.38 -9.48
N ALA A 616 34.45 6.69 -8.45
CA ALA A 616 35.17 5.70 -7.65
C ALA A 616 34.20 4.73 -6.96
N HIS A 617 33.11 5.24 -6.38
CA HIS A 617 32.08 4.41 -5.74
C HIS A 617 31.43 3.42 -6.71
N ARG A 618 31.20 3.84 -7.96
CA ARG A 618 30.52 3.01 -8.98
C ARG A 618 31.33 1.79 -9.42
N ARG A 619 32.66 1.79 -9.22
CA ARG A 619 33.65 0.89 -9.87
C ARG A 619 33.52 0.96 -11.41
N GLU A 620 34.55 0.55 -12.15
CA GLU A 620 34.61 0.67 -13.64
C GLU A 620 33.63 -0.24 -14.41
N GLU A 621 32.41 -0.46 -13.92
CA GLU A 621 31.40 -1.20 -14.66
C GLU A 621 30.85 -0.35 -15.80
N GLN A 622 31.26 -0.67 -17.03
CA GLN A 622 30.65 -0.14 -18.24
C GLN A 622 29.22 -0.69 -18.40
N LEU A 623 28.24 0.09 -17.98
CA LEU A 623 26.84 -0.19 -18.25
C LEU A 623 26.45 0.38 -19.61
N GLN A 624 26.04 -0.50 -20.53
CA GLN A 624 25.53 -0.11 -21.86
C GLN A 624 24.02 0.12 -21.80
N GLY A 625 23.56 1.24 -22.39
CA GLY A 625 22.15 1.55 -22.57
C GLY A 625 21.91 3.02 -22.91
N PRO A 626 20.72 3.38 -23.42
CA PRO A 626 20.34 4.77 -23.69
C PRO A 626 20.41 5.69 -22.46
N SER A 627 20.18 5.14 -21.26
CA SER A 627 20.30 5.87 -20.00
C SER A 627 21.13 5.07 -19.01
N VAL A 628 22.34 5.55 -18.73
CA VAL A 628 23.25 4.95 -17.75
C VAL A 628 22.66 5.06 -16.34
N ALA A 629 21.94 6.16 -16.04
CA ALA A 629 21.24 6.35 -14.77
C ALA A 629 20.15 5.28 -14.57
N ALA A 630 19.32 5.04 -15.59
CA ALA A 630 18.30 4.01 -15.54
C ALA A 630 18.89 2.60 -15.40
N ALA A 631 19.99 2.30 -16.11
CA ALA A 631 20.67 1.02 -16.03
C ALA A 631 21.21 0.73 -14.60
N ARG A 632 21.81 1.73 -13.94
CA ARG A 632 22.29 1.59 -12.55
C ARG A 632 21.16 1.35 -11.57
N ALA A 633 20.07 2.11 -11.70
CA ALA A 633 18.90 1.95 -10.84
C ALA A 633 18.25 0.56 -11.03
N LEU A 634 18.16 0.06 -12.26
CA LEU A 634 17.68 -1.29 -12.56
C LEU A 634 18.52 -2.37 -11.87
N LYS A 635 19.84 -2.21 -11.78
CA LYS A 635 20.72 -3.15 -11.06
C LYS A 635 20.36 -3.21 -9.57
N LYS A 636 20.11 -2.06 -8.94
CA LYS A 636 19.71 -1.99 -7.52
C LYS A 636 18.30 -2.54 -7.28
N MET A 637 17.42 -2.50 -8.28
CA MET A 637 16.09 -3.12 -8.21
C MET A 637 16.07 -4.62 -8.53
N ALA A 638 17.13 -5.18 -9.14
CA ALA A 638 17.15 -6.56 -9.59
C ALA A 638 16.81 -7.59 -8.49
N PRO A 639 17.28 -7.45 -7.22
CA PRO A 639 16.90 -8.37 -6.14
C PRO A 639 15.40 -8.43 -5.85
N ILE A 640 14.63 -7.37 -6.19
CA ILE A 640 13.18 -7.33 -6.02
C ILE A 640 12.46 -8.14 -7.12
N PHE A 641 13.06 -8.27 -8.31
CA PHE A 641 12.47 -8.85 -9.51
C PHE A 641 13.31 -10.00 -10.08
N ASP A 642 13.38 -11.11 -9.34
CA ASP A 642 14.12 -12.33 -9.71
C ASP A 642 13.23 -13.37 -10.42
N LYS A 643 13.76 -13.99 -11.49
CA LYS A 643 13.14 -15.07 -12.27
C LYS A 643 12.81 -16.31 -11.44
N ARG A 644 13.56 -16.57 -10.35
CA ARG A 644 13.32 -17.72 -9.46
C ARG A 644 12.07 -17.57 -8.60
N ARG A 645 11.46 -16.37 -8.55
CA ARG A 645 10.24 -16.08 -7.79
C ARG A 645 9.16 -15.45 -8.70
N PRO A 646 8.60 -16.19 -9.68
CA PRO A 646 7.73 -15.60 -10.69
C PRO A 646 6.30 -15.39 -10.14
N GLN A 647 6.13 -14.43 -9.22
CA GLN A 647 4.82 -13.91 -8.79
C GLN A 647 4.91 -12.40 -8.49
N ILE A 648 5.51 -11.63 -9.40
CA ILE A 648 5.33 -10.16 -9.57
C ILE A 648 5.22 -9.38 -8.25
N VAL A 649 6.28 -9.55 -7.46
CA VAL A 649 6.52 -9.11 -6.09
C VAL A 649 5.75 -9.96 -5.08
N ALA A 650 6.45 -10.96 -4.54
CA ALA A 650 5.98 -11.96 -3.61
C ALA A 650 5.00 -11.40 -2.58
N ILE A 651 3.86 -12.07 -2.45
CA ILE A 651 2.93 -11.92 -1.33
C ILE A 651 3.68 -12.43 -0.09
N TRP A 652 4.38 -11.54 0.61
CA TRP A 652 4.98 -11.82 1.92
C TRP A 652 3.90 -11.79 3.01
N PHE A 653 2.79 -12.49 2.79
CA PHE A 653 1.96 -12.88 3.90
C PHE A 653 2.62 -14.12 4.48
N SER A 654 3.13 -14.03 5.69
CA SER A 654 3.20 -15.28 6.44
C SER A 654 1.76 -15.73 6.61
N GLU A 655 1.36 -16.83 5.98
CA GLU A 655 0.05 -17.45 6.23
C GLU A 655 -0.18 -17.72 7.74
N TYR A 656 0.91 -17.66 8.50
CA TYR A 656 0.97 -17.76 9.93
C TYR A 656 1.64 -16.53 10.54
N ILE A 657 0.88 -15.72 11.28
CA ILE A 657 1.43 -14.80 12.29
C ILE A 657 1.28 -15.52 13.64
N PRO A 658 2.37 -15.86 14.33
CA PRO A 658 2.27 -16.23 15.74
C PRO A 658 1.60 -15.05 16.47
N THR A 659 0.58 -15.32 17.28
CA THR A 659 -0.17 -14.32 18.08
C THR A 659 0.69 -13.41 18.99
N ALA A 660 2.01 -13.60 19.01
CA ALA A 660 2.98 -12.88 19.80
C ALA A 660 3.61 -11.64 19.11
N LYS A 661 3.47 -11.43 17.79
CA LYS A 661 4.16 -10.33 17.08
C LYS A 661 3.19 -9.25 16.59
N ARG A 662 2.73 -8.39 17.50
CA ARG A 662 1.82 -7.24 17.22
C ARG A 662 2.30 -6.34 16.07
N TYR A 663 3.62 -6.20 15.91
CA TYR A 663 4.21 -5.40 14.84
C TYR A 663 4.07 -6.04 13.44
N GLU A 664 4.08 -7.38 13.34
CA GLU A 664 3.89 -8.08 12.06
C GLU A 664 2.43 -7.97 11.59
N GLU A 665 1.45 -8.00 12.51
CA GLU A 665 0.03 -7.77 12.22
C GLU A 665 -0.24 -6.38 11.61
N LEU A 666 0.54 -5.38 12.03
CA LEU A 666 0.47 -4.00 11.54
C LEU A 666 0.88 -3.86 10.07
N ASN A 667 1.79 -4.73 9.63
CA ASN A 667 2.45 -4.64 8.34
C ASN A 667 1.87 -5.59 7.29
N GLN A 668 1.04 -6.56 7.69
CA GLN A 668 0.45 -7.56 6.80
C GLN A 668 -0.98 -7.22 6.37
N ARG A 669 -1.12 -6.21 5.49
CA ARG A 669 -2.39 -5.84 4.86
C ARG A 669 -2.31 -5.94 3.36
N GLN A 670 -3.39 -6.42 2.76
CA GLN A 670 -3.41 -6.64 1.33
C GLN A 670 -3.24 -5.35 0.55
N MET A 671 -4.04 -4.34 0.89
CA MET A 671 -3.95 -3.00 0.32
C MET A 671 -2.53 -2.39 0.39
N LYS A 672 -1.83 -2.61 1.51
CA LYS A 672 -0.47 -2.09 1.70
C LYS A 672 0.53 -2.77 0.77
N TYR A 673 0.45 -4.09 0.66
CA TYR A 673 1.30 -4.83 -0.28
C TYR A 673 0.96 -4.47 -1.72
N ASP A 674 -0.32 -4.41 -2.07
CA ASP A 674 -0.79 -4.02 -3.41
C ASP A 674 -0.28 -2.64 -3.82
N TYR A 675 -0.28 -1.69 -2.88
CA TYR A 675 0.34 -0.39 -3.06
C TYR A 675 1.84 -0.52 -3.34
N TYR A 676 2.60 -1.30 -2.56
CA TYR A 676 4.02 -1.51 -2.82
C TYR A 676 4.30 -2.21 -4.15
N ARG A 677 3.51 -3.24 -4.51
CA ARG A 677 3.59 -3.92 -5.80
C ARG A 677 3.47 -2.91 -6.93
N LEU A 678 2.41 -2.09 -6.93
CA LEU A 678 2.22 -1.08 -7.96
C LEU A 678 3.29 0.02 -7.92
N LYS A 679 3.68 0.50 -6.74
CA LYS A 679 4.70 1.54 -6.57
C LYS A 679 6.05 1.11 -7.14
N TYR A 680 6.52 -0.07 -6.77
CA TYR A 680 7.80 -0.59 -7.23
C TYR A 680 7.74 -0.99 -8.70
N TRP A 681 6.62 -1.58 -9.14
CA TRP A 681 6.40 -1.95 -10.53
C TRP A 681 6.42 -0.73 -11.46
N ARG A 682 5.70 0.34 -11.12
CA ARG A 682 5.69 1.58 -11.91
C ARG A 682 7.09 2.15 -12.09
N PHE A 683 7.88 2.20 -11.02
CA PHE A 683 9.27 2.68 -11.10
C PHE A 683 10.14 1.75 -11.95
N TYR A 684 10.07 0.44 -11.72
CA TYR A 684 10.83 -0.55 -12.49
C TYR A 684 10.52 -0.52 -14.00
N ILE A 685 9.24 -0.45 -14.35
CA ILE A 685 8.79 -0.36 -15.76
C ILE A 685 9.21 0.98 -16.38
N ALA A 686 9.15 2.10 -15.65
CA ALA A 686 9.63 3.39 -16.13
C ALA A 686 11.14 3.35 -16.45
N LEU A 687 11.95 2.73 -15.58
CA LEU A 687 13.39 2.56 -15.83
C LEU A 687 13.67 1.67 -17.06
N LEU A 688 12.90 0.59 -17.25
CA LEU A 688 13.02 -0.26 -18.44
C LEU A 688 12.62 0.48 -19.72
N GLN A 689 11.59 1.34 -19.65
CA GLN A 689 11.16 2.18 -20.75
C GLN A 689 12.21 3.21 -21.14
N GLU A 690 12.77 3.93 -20.17
CA GLU A 690 13.83 4.92 -20.39
C GLU A 690 15.07 4.29 -21.02
N ASN A 691 15.42 3.07 -20.58
CA ASN A 691 16.53 2.32 -21.15
C ASN A 691 16.18 1.58 -22.47
N ALA A 692 15.00 1.84 -23.06
CA ALA A 692 14.47 1.22 -24.28
C ALA A 692 14.52 -0.33 -24.29
N ALA A 693 14.41 -0.96 -23.13
CA ALA A 693 14.61 -2.40 -22.93
C ALA A 693 13.37 -3.24 -23.31
N TYR A 694 12.95 -3.17 -24.58
CA TYR A 694 11.71 -3.81 -25.08
C TYR A 694 11.63 -5.32 -24.76
N GLY A 695 12.75 -6.05 -24.88
CA GLY A 695 12.80 -7.48 -24.55
C GLY A 695 12.45 -7.78 -23.09
N LYS A 696 12.99 -7.00 -22.15
CA LYS A 696 12.68 -7.12 -20.72
C LYS A 696 11.25 -6.69 -20.41
N LEU A 697 10.71 -5.68 -21.09
CA LEU A 697 9.29 -5.29 -20.97
C LEU A 697 8.36 -6.42 -21.47
N LYS A 698 8.71 -7.11 -22.55
CA LYS A 698 7.97 -8.28 -23.04
C LYS A 698 8.02 -9.44 -22.03
N GLU A 699 9.18 -9.70 -21.43
CA GLU A 699 9.34 -10.69 -20.35
C GLU A 699 8.46 -10.33 -19.14
N ALA A 700 8.50 -9.08 -18.68
CA ALA A 700 7.66 -8.59 -17.59
C ALA A 700 6.16 -8.77 -17.89
N GLY A 701 5.71 -8.48 -19.12
CA GLY A 701 4.33 -8.71 -19.54
C GLY A 701 3.94 -10.20 -19.53
N SER A 702 4.87 -11.08 -19.91
CA SER A 702 4.68 -12.53 -19.88
C SER A 702 4.55 -13.05 -18.45
N TRP A 703 5.30 -12.48 -17.50
CA TRP A 703 5.14 -12.79 -16.07
C TRP A 703 3.72 -12.46 -15.59
N VAL A 704 3.19 -11.28 -15.97
CA VAL A 704 1.83 -10.83 -15.61
C VAL A 704 0.76 -11.74 -16.18
N LEU A 705 0.91 -12.16 -17.44
CA LEU A 705 -0.04 -13.06 -18.09
C LEU A 705 0.03 -14.50 -17.55
N ALA A 706 1.20 -14.94 -17.06
CA ALA A 706 1.37 -16.26 -16.45
C ALA A 706 0.88 -16.32 -15.00
N CYS A 707 0.64 -15.17 -14.36
CA CYS A 707 0.15 -15.10 -12.99
C CYS A 707 -1.28 -15.67 -12.90
N LYS A 708 -1.50 -16.60 -11.95
CA LYS A 708 -2.80 -17.24 -11.69
C LYS A 708 -3.64 -16.47 -10.65
N GLU A 709 -3.15 -15.35 -10.14
CA GLU A 709 -3.90 -14.52 -9.19
C GLU A 709 -4.98 -13.73 -9.93
N ASP A 710 -6.24 -14.02 -9.64
CA ASP A 710 -7.38 -13.22 -10.10
C ASP A 710 -7.54 -12.00 -9.17
N HIS A 711 -6.75 -10.95 -9.45
CA HIS A 711 -6.71 -9.72 -8.64
C HIS A 711 -6.46 -8.49 -9.51
N ASP A 712 -7.19 -7.40 -9.25
CA ASP A 712 -7.11 -6.14 -10.01
C ASP A 712 -5.69 -5.55 -10.12
N VAL A 713 -4.80 -5.81 -9.14
CA VAL A 713 -3.39 -5.38 -9.14
C VAL A 713 -2.68 -5.90 -10.37
N ILE A 714 -2.90 -7.17 -10.70
CA ILE A 714 -2.23 -7.85 -11.81
C ILE A 714 -2.65 -7.20 -13.12
N ASP A 715 -3.91 -6.81 -13.25
CA ASP A 715 -4.45 -6.15 -14.43
C ASP A 715 -3.89 -4.73 -14.59
N ILE A 716 -3.75 -3.99 -13.48
CA ILE A 716 -3.08 -2.69 -13.47
C ILE A 716 -1.58 -2.83 -13.79
N MET A 717 -0.91 -3.87 -13.30
CA MET A 717 0.49 -4.13 -13.63
C MET A 717 0.66 -4.44 -15.12
N LEU A 718 -0.26 -5.21 -15.71
CA LEU A 718 -0.28 -5.53 -17.13
C LEU A 718 -0.38 -4.26 -17.97
N SER A 719 -1.28 -3.37 -17.60
CA SER A 719 -1.49 -2.13 -18.35
C SER A 719 -0.31 -1.18 -18.31
N VAL A 720 0.36 -1.08 -17.15
CA VAL A 720 1.60 -0.29 -16.98
C VAL A 720 2.67 -0.80 -17.94
N VAL A 721 2.83 -2.13 -18.05
CA VAL A 721 3.79 -2.74 -18.99
C VAL A 721 3.40 -2.50 -20.44
N LEU A 722 2.12 -2.69 -20.78
CA LEU A 722 1.64 -2.50 -22.15
C LEU A 722 1.83 -1.05 -22.61
N ARG A 723 1.49 -0.07 -21.75
CA ARG A 723 1.71 1.35 -22.04
C ARG A 723 3.19 1.65 -22.29
N ALA A 724 4.08 1.15 -21.43
CA ALA A 724 5.53 1.32 -21.60
C ALA A 724 6.05 0.67 -22.89
N ARG A 725 5.56 -0.52 -23.26
CA ARG A 725 5.91 -1.19 -24.52
C ARG A 725 5.47 -0.37 -25.73
N GLY A 726 4.26 0.18 -25.71
CA GLY A 726 3.77 1.07 -26.76
C GLY A 726 4.65 2.30 -26.91
N GLN A 727 5.05 2.93 -25.80
CA GLN A 727 5.94 4.10 -25.81
C GLN A 727 7.33 3.79 -26.35
N VAL A 728 7.92 2.63 -26.02
CA VAL A 728 9.21 2.20 -26.59
C VAL A 728 9.11 1.90 -28.09
N LEU A 729 8.05 1.24 -28.55
CA LEU A 729 7.87 0.99 -29.99
C LEU A 729 7.69 2.29 -30.77
N ARG A 730 6.97 3.26 -30.19
CA ARG A 730 6.77 4.59 -30.76
C ARG A 730 8.07 5.38 -30.84
N SER A 731 8.90 5.38 -29.79
CA SER A 731 10.19 6.08 -29.82
C SER A 731 11.16 5.45 -30.82
N GLN A 732 11.15 4.12 -30.97
CA GLN A 732 11.90 3.42 -32.03
C GLN A 732 11.40 3.80 -33.43
N PHE A 733 10.08 3.91 -33.63
CA PHE A 733 9.52 4.35 -34.89
C PHE A 733 9.88 5.81 -35.21
N GLN A 734 9.84 6.71 -34.21
CA GLN A 734 10.25 8.10 -34.40
C GLN A 734 11.73 8.21 -34.81
N LYS A 735 12.64 7.47 -34.15
CA LYS A 735 14.06 7.42 -34.55
C LYS A 735 14.24 6.95 -36.00
N MET A 736 13.47 5.94 -36.41
CA MET A 736 13.46 5.46 -37.80
C MET A 736 13.00 6.54 -38.77
N LEU A 737 11.92 7.28 -38.44
CA LEU A 737 11.44 8.40 -39.24
C LEU A 737 12.46 9.54 -39.36
N ASP A 738 13.22 9.83 -38.30
CA ASP A 738 14.23 10.87 -38.29
C ASP A 738 15.44 10.47 -39.16
N THR A 739 15.87 9.21 -39.11
CA THR A 739 16.91 8.67 -40.02
C THR A 739 16.45 8.73 -41.48
N LEU A 740 15.18 8.42 -41.73
CA LEU A 740 14.54 8.47 -43.05
C LEU A 740 14.37 9.89 -43.61
N LYS A 741 14.41 10.94 -42.76
CA LYS A 741 14.44 12.35 -43.18
C LYS A 741 15.89 12.83 -43.41
N GLY A 742 16.83 12.43 -42.56
CA GLY A 742 18.23 12.81 -42.65
C GLY A 742 18.95 12.28 -43.90
N ALA A 743 18.50 11.14 -44.44
CA ALA A 743 19.01 10.58 -45.70
C ALA A 743 18.45 11.27 -46.97
N GLY A 744 17.47 12.19 -46.84
CA GLY A 744 16.76 12.83 -47.95
C GLY A 744 16.98 14.35 -48.01
N GLY A 745 18.22 14.81 -47.87
CA GLY A 745 18.58 16.21 -48.05
C GLY A 745 18.46 16.65 -49.51
N ILE A 746 17.29 17.17 -49.89
CA ILE A 746 17.11 17.95 -51.10
C ILE A 746 17.73 19.34 -50.87
N GLY A 747 18.93 19.53 -51.39
CA GLY A 747 19.58 20.82 -51.60
C GLY A 747 20.48 20.65 -52.82
N GLY A 748 19.99 21.06 -53.99
CA GLY A 748 20.60 20.73 -55.27
C GLY A 748 21.98 21.31 -55.48
N SER A 749 22.91 20.44 -55.88
CA SER A 749 23.83 20.72 -56.98
C SER A 749 23.99 19.44 -57.79
N LEU A 750 23.66 19.53 -59.07
CA LEU A 750 23.78 18.48 -60.07
C LEU A 750 25.28 18.28 -60.37
N PRO A 751 25.87 17.07 -60.24
CA PRO A 751 27.09 16.75 -60.96
C PRO A 751 26.72 16.20 -62.36
N PRO A 752 27.54 16.44 -63.39
CA PRO A 752 27.23 16.01 -64.75
C PRO A 752 27.23 14.49 -64.85
N ALA A 753 26.34 13.98 -65.70
CA ALA A 753 26.30 12.59 -66.12
C ALA A 753 27.64 12.23 -66.79
N ASP A 754 28.31 11.19 -66.27
CA ASP A 754 28.88 10.12 -67.10
C ASP A 754 29.41 8.96 -66.24
N ALA A 755 29.45 7.80 -66.87
CA ALA A 755 29.97 6.49 -66.43
C ALA A 755 29.01 5.59 -65.64
N THR A 756 28.23 4.86 -66.42
CA THR A 756 27.80 3.47 -66.19
C THR A 756 28.72 2.67 -65.26
N THR A 757 28.21 2.29 -64.09
CA THR A 757 28.53 1.01 -63.44
C THR A 757 27.37 0.63 -62.54
N GLN A 758 26.71 -0.48 -62.90
CA GLN A 758 25.82 -1.21 -62.00
C GLN A 758 26.58 -1.52 -60.71
N THR A 759 26.29 -0.78 -59.65
CA THR A 759 26.56 -1.20 -58.29
C THR A 759 25.21 -1.18 -57.60
N GLN A 760 24.68 -2.36 -57.29
CA GLN A 760 23.49 -2.51 -56.47
C GLN A 760 23.68 -1.67 -55.19
N LEU A 761 22.80 -0.69 -54.99
CA LEU A 761 22.70 0.08 -53.74
C LEU A 761 22.25 -0.86 -52.62
N HIS A 762 23.19 -1.60 -52.03
CA HIS A 762 23.01 -2.50 -50.87
C HIS A 762 22.55 -1.79 -49.57
N GLY A 763 22.12 -0.53 -49.64
CA GLY A 763 21.63 0.27 -48.53
C GLY A 763 20.10 0.23 -48.32
N GLU A 764 19.31 0.03 -49.37
CA GLU A 764 17.84 0.13 -49.31
C GLU A 764 17.19 -1.13 -48.73
N ASP A 765 17.63 -2.34 -49.11
CA ASP A 765 17.10 -3.62 -48.60
C ASP A 765 17.13 -3.75 -47.06
N ARG A 766 18.15 -3.17 -46.40
CA ARG A 766 18.29 -3.22 -44.93
C ARG A 766 17.24 -2.37 -44.22
N SER A 767 16.72 -1.34 -44.88
CA SER A 767 15.75 -0.40 -44.29
C SER A 767 14.33 -0.97 -44.26
N VAL A 768 13.97 -1.76 -45.27
CA VAL A 768 12.67 -2.43 -45.43
C VAL A 768 12.51 -3.57 -44.44
N ASP A 769 13.52 -4.45 -44.32
CA ASP A 769 13.52 -5.54 -43.35
C ASP A 769 13.45 -4.99 -41.91
N GLY A 770 14.12 -3.87 -41.63
CA GLY A 770 13.98 -3.14 -40.37
C GLY A 770 12.56 -2.66 -40.09
N LEU A 771 11.89 -2.09 -41.10
CA LEU A 771 10.50 -1.64 -41.01
C LEU A 771 9.52 -2.80 -40.82
N LEU A 772 9.66 -3.89 -41.59
CA LEU A 772 8.84 -5.09 -41.49
C LEU A 772 9.00 -5.76 -40.13
N LYS A 773 10.22 -5.86 -39.59
CA LYS A 773 10.48 -6.35 -38.23
C LYS A 773 9.77 -5.49 -37.18
N GLN A 774 9.78 -4.17 -37.34
CA GLN A 774 9.11 -3.25 -36.42
C GLN A 774 7.58 -3.33 -36.52
N LEU A 775 7.04 -3.45 -37.73
CA LEU A 775 5.62 -3.68 -37.97
C LEU A 775 5.16 -5.01 -37.36
N ALA A 776 5.94 -6.08 -37.53
CA ALA A 776 5.64 -7.38 -36.94
C ALA A 776 5.58 -7.31 -35.40
N ARG A 777 6.55 -6.63 -34.77
CA ARG A 777 6.57 -6.41 -33.31
C ARG A 777 5.35 -5.61 -32.85
N THR A 778 4.97 -4.59 -33.61
CA THR A 778 3.82 -3.73 -33.31
C THR A 778 2.51 -4.49 -33.47
N TYR A 779 2.39 -5.34 -34.49
CA TYR A 779 1.23 -6.19 -34.71
C TYR A 779 1.04 -7.21 -33.56
N THR A 780 2.12 -7.87 -33.10
CA THR A 780 2.05 -8.74 -31.91
C THR A 780 1.62 -7.98 -30.66
N TYR A 781 2.17 -6.78 -30.44
CA TYR A 781 1.76 -5.92 -29.34
C TYR A 781 0.26 -5.53 -29.44
N TYR A 782 -0.21 -5.17 -30.64
CA TYR A 782 -1.62 -4.86 -30.89
C TYR A 782 -2.54 -6.04 -30.56
N LEU A 783 -2.20 -7.25 -31.01
CA LEU A 783 -2.98 -8.45 -30.69
C LEU A 783 -3.05 -8.72 -29.19
N GLU A 784 -1.94 -8.58 -28.47
CA GLU A 784 -1.90 -8.74 -27.01
C GLU A 784 -2.79 -7.70 -26.30
N VAL A 785 -2.76 -6.43 -26.72
CA VAL A 785 -3.65 -5.39 -26.17
C VAL A 785 -5.12 -5.70 -26.48
N LEU A 786 -5.41 -6.17 -27.69
CA LEU A 786 -6.76 -6.54 -28.10
C LEU A 786 -7.31 -7.72 -27.27
N HIS A 787 -6.51 -8.77 -27.08
CA HIS A 787 -6.90 -9.94 -26.30
C HIS A 787 -7.07 -9.63 -24.81
N THR A 788 -6.33 -8.65 -24.28
CA THR A 788 -6.39 -8.26 -22.86
C THR A 788 -7.44 -7.19 -22.57
N GLN A 789 -8.07 -6.59 -23.58
CA GLN A 789 -8.99 -5.46 -23.43
C GLN A 789 -10.16 -5.76 -22.47
N ARG A 790 -10.82 -6.91 -22.61
CA ARG A 790 -11.95 -7.30 -21.72
C ARG A 790 -11.50 -7.39 -20.26
N ARG A 791 -10.30 -7.94 -20.04
CA ARG A 791 -9.70 -8.08 -18.72
C ARG A 791 -9.31 -6.72 -18.13
N LEU A 792 -8.80 -5.79 -18.93
CA LEU A 792 -8.39 -4.46 -18.46
C LEU A 792 -9.56 -3.51 -18.18
N ALA A 793 -10.71 -3.68 -18.84
CA ALA A 793 -11.86 -2.79 -18.70
C ALA A 793 -12.47 -2.76 -17.28
N SER A 794 -12.38 -3.86 -16.54
CA SER A 794 -12.83 -3.92 -15.13
C SER A 794 -11.91 -3.12 -14.20
N ALA A 795 -10.60 -3.08 -14.50
CA ALA A 795 -9.59 -2.46 -13.65
C ALA A 795 -9.26 -1.00 -14.03
N MET A 796 -9.51 -0.59 -15.27
CA MET A 796 -9.08 0.71 -15.81
C MET A 796 -10.13 1.41 -16.66
N ASP A 797 -10.21 2.74 -16.53
CA ASP A 797 -11.05 3.58 -17.39
C ASP A 797 -10.40 3.84 -18.77
N ASP A 798 -9.07 3.95 -18.84
CA ASP A 798 -8.34 4.30 -20.09
C ASP A 798 -7.99 3.11 -20.99
N CYS A 799 -8.59 1.93 -20.79
CA CYS A 799 -8.21 0.74 -21.56
C CYS A 799 -8.49 0.90 -23.07
N ARG A 800 -9.51 1.71 -23.42
CA ARG A 800 -9.86 2.03 -24.81
C ARG A 800 -8.77 2.85 -25.49
N LEU A 801 -8.26 3.87 -24.80
CA LEU A 801 -7.16 4.72 -25.27
C LEU A 801 -5.90 3.89 -25.57
N LEU A 802 -5.59 2.90 -24.72
CA LEU A 802 -4.45 1.99 -24.93
C LEU A 802 -4.59 1.20 -26.25
N LEU A 803 -5.78 0.68 -26.55
CA LEU A 803 -6.04 -0.04 -27.79
C LEU A 803 -5.97 0.88 -29.01
N GLU A 804 -6.55 2.07 -28.91
CA GLU A 804 -6.53 3.06 -29.99
C GLU A 804 -5.09 3.51 -30.31
N ASN A 805 -4.24 3.71 -29.30
CA ASN A 805 -2.82 4.00 -29.49
C ASN A 805 -2.04 2.84 -30.12
N ALA A 806 -2.36 1.59 -29.75
CA ALA A 806 -1.75 0.42 -30.39
C ALA A 806 -2.14 0.29 -31.88
N LYS A 807 -3.41 0.56 -32.19
CA LYS A 807 -3.91 0.63 -33.58
C LYS A 807 -3.20 1.74 -34.36
N LEU A 808 -3.09 2.93 -33.78
CA LEU A 808 -2.47 4.09 -34.41
C LEU A 808 -1.03 3.79 -34.84
N LEU A 809 -0.24 3.20 -33.95
CA LEU A 809 1.14 2.85 -34.24
C LEU A 809 1.27 1.80 -35.37
N MET A 810 0.39 0.78 -35.38
CA MET A 810 0.36 -0.25 -36.43
C MET A 810 0.02 0.35 -37.79
N VAL A 811 -1.04 1.16 -37.86
CA VAL A 811 -1.49 1.81 -39.11
C VAL A 811 -0.40 2.74 -39.65
N ALA A 812 0.26 3.50 -38.79
CA ALA A 812 1.32 4.42 -39.20
C ALA A 812 2.55 3.72 -39.77
N LEU A 813 2.99 2.62 -39.14
CA LEU A 813 4.10 1.80 -39.65
C LEU A 813 3.76 1.18 -41.01
N PHE A 814 2.53 0.69 -41.17
CA PHE A 814 2.05 0.16 -42.44
C PHE A 814 2.08 1.24 -43.53
N PHE A 815 1.54 2.44 -43.26
CA PHE A 815 1.52 3.52 -44.25
C PHE A 815 2.89 4.02 -44.67
N VAL A 816 3.83 4.18 -43.75
CA VAL A 816 5.22 4.53 -44.11
C VAL A 816 5.81 3.49 -45.05
N GLY A 817 5.50 2.22 -44.80
CA GLY A 817 5.93 1.09 -45.63
C GLY A 817 5.35 1.12 -47.04
N VAL A 818 4.04 1.27 -47.17
CA VAL A 818 3.36 1.32 -48.47
C VAL A 818 3.83 2.52 -49.31
N ILE A 819 4.11 3.68 -48.70
CA ILE A 819 4.57 4.87 -49.42
C ILE A 819 6.02 4.75 -49.86
N LYS A 820 6.92 4.33 -48.96
CA LYS A 820 8.35 4.28 -49.24
C LYS A 820 8.77 3.04 -50.01
N TYR A 821 8.04 1.94 -49.85
CA TYR A 821 8.40 0.62 -50.37
C TYR A 821 7.18 -0.08 -51.01
N PRO A 822 6.54 0.53 -52.02
CA PRO A 822 5.31 0.03 -52.62
C PRO A 822 5.46 -1.33 -53.30
N SER A 823 6.66 -1.68 -53.77
CA SER A 823 6.98 -2.97 -54.39
C SER A 823 7.04 -4.14 -53.39
N GLU A 824 7.34 -3.88 -52.12
CA GLU A 824 7.60 -4.91 -51.09
C GLU A 824 6.49 -5.01 -50.04
N MET A 825 5.66 -3.96 -49.96
CA MET A 825 4.49 -3.85 -49.10
C MET A 825 3.23 -3.62 -49.94
N MET A 826 2.94 -4.57 -50.83
CA MET A 826 1.75 -4.52 -51.68
C MET A 826 0.46 -4.59 -50.86
N VAL A 827 -0.46 -3.69 -51.16
CA VAL A 827 -1.81 -3.66 -50.57
C VAL A 827 -2.67 -4.68 -51.32
N LEU A 828 -3.48 -5.44 -50.58
CA LEU A 828 -4.43 -6.39 -51.16
C LEU A 828 -5.41 -5.68 -52.11
N GLU A 829 -5.84 -6.34 -53.18
CA GLU A 829 -6.77 -5.77 -54.17
C GLU A 829 -8.07 -5.25 -53.53
N LYS A 830 -8.58 -5.94 -52.51
CA LYS A 830 -9.77 -5.53 -51.73
C LYS A 830 -9.59 -4.21 -50.98
N ASP A 831 -8.35 -3.82 -50.70
CA ASP A 831 -7.95 -2.67 -49.89
C ASP A 831 -7.32 -1.55 -50.77
N ALA A 832 -7.23 -1.74 -52.09
CA ALA A 832 -6.59 -0.80 -53.02
C ALA A 832 -7.29 0.58 -53.09
N ALA A 833 -8.59 0.63 -52.76
CA ALA A 833 -9.38 1.86 -52.69
C ALA A 833 -8.89 2.88 -51.64
N ILE A 834 -7.95 2.49 -50.78
CA ILE A 834 -7.38 3.32 -49.70
C ILE A 834 -6.34 4.32 -50.22
N LEU A 835 -5.76 4.10 -51.39
CA LEU A 835 -4.68 4.93 -51.98
C LEU A 835 -5.20 6.14 -52.77
N ASP A 836 -6.20 6.86 -52.23
CA ASP A 836 -6.80 8.04 -52.87
C ASP A 836 -6.06 9.36 -52.52
N ARG A 837 -6.53 10.52 -53.00
CA ARG A 837 -5.94 11.84 -52.64
C ARG A 837 -6.09 12.19 -51.15
N VAL A 838 -7.03 11.59 -50.43
CA VAL A 838 -7.30 11.82 -48.99
C VAL A 838 -6.26 11.08 -48.12
N PHE A 839 -5.73 9.97 -48.62
CA PHE A 839 -4.62 9.19 -48.05
C PHE A 839 -3.42 10.06 -47.62
N TYR A 840 -2.85 10.85 -48.54
CA TYR A 840 -1.64 11.64 -48.30
C TYR A 840 -1.83 12.79 -47.30
N ALA A 841 -3.02 13.40 -47.27
CA ALA A 841 -3.36 14.44 -46.30
C ALA A 841 -3.45 13.85 -44.86
N ASN A 842 -4.04 12.67 -44.72
CA ASN A 842 -4.21 11.99 -43.43
C ASN A 842 -2.90 11.44 -42.85
N ILE A 843 -1.93 11.06 -43.69
CA ILE A 843 -0.60 10.60 -43.23
C ILE A 843 0.15 11.70 -42.47
N THR A 844 0.04 12.95 -42.92
CA THR A 844 0.67 14.09 -42.24
C THR A 844 0.04 14.31 -40.86
N VAL A 845 -1.28 14.19 -40.76
CA VAL A 845 -2.03 14.26 -39.49
C VAL A 845 -1.67 13.11 -38.55
N ILE A 846 -1.56 11.88 -39.06
CA ILE A 846 -1.14 10.69 -38.29
C ILE A 846 0.30 10.87 -37.77
N LYS A 847 1.19 11.44 -38.58
CA LYS A 847 2.58 11.71 -38.21
C LYS A 847 2.69 12.79 -37.12
N GLU A 848 1.93 13.87 -37.24
CA GLU A 848 1.86 14.91 -36.22
C GLU A 848 1.24 14.40 -34.91
N ALA A 849 0.18 13.59 -35.00
CA ALA A 849 -0.41 12.92 -33.85
C ALA A 849 0.57 12.00 -33.11
N LEU A 850 1.38 11.26 -33.88
CA LEU A 850 2.46 10.44 -33.35
C LEU A 850 3.57 11.27 -32.69
N HIS A 851 3.70 12.54 -33.05
CA HIS A 851 4.66 13.45 -32.43
C HIS A 851 4.12 14.14 -31.17
N ARG A 852 2.81 14.48 -31.13
CA ARG A 852 2.18 15.24 -30.04
C ARG A 852 1.59 14.40 -28.89
N ASP A 853 1.60 13.08 -29.00
CA ASP A 853 0.95 12.16 -28.03
C ASP A 853 -0.57 12.37 -27.86
N GLU A 854 -1.20 12.96 -28.87
CA GLU A 854 -2.65 13.16 -28.95
C GLU A 854 -3.27 12.10 -29.88
N LEU A 855 -4.41 11.53 -29.48
CA LEU A 855 -5.35 10.97 -30.46
C LEU A 855 -5.83 12.17 -31.28
N PRO A 856 -5.51 12.27 -32.57
CA PRO A 856 -5.84 13.48 -33.32
C PRO A 856 -7.37 13.55 -33.43
N PRO A 857 -8.00 14.64 -32.93
CA PRO A 857 -9.46 14.81 -33.02
C PRO A 857 -9.97 14.69 -34.46
N ARG A 858 -9.14 15.12 -35.43
CA ARG A 858 -9.39 15.09 -36.88
C ARG A 858 -9.52 13.69 -37.51
N ILE A 859 -9.11 12.62 -36.83
CA ILE A 859 -9.32 11.24 -37.32
C ILE A 859 -10.71 10.72 -36.89
N TYR A 860 -11.40 11.39 -35.95
CA TYR A 860 -12.62 10.89 -35.31
C TYR A 860 -13.92 11.62 -35.69
N ASP A 861 -13.86 12.56 -36.63
CA ASP A 861 -14.96 13.23 -37.33
C ASP A 861 -15.87 12.18 -38.00
N ALA A 862 -17.14 12.51 -38.29
CA ALA A 862 -18.06 11.56 -38.94
C ALA A 862 -17.55 11.03 -40.30
N GLN A 863 -16.85 11.85 -41.09
CA GLN A 863 -16.19 11.44 -42.34
C GLN A 863 -14.84 10.72 -42.12
N GLY A 864 -14.16 10.97 -40.99
CA GLY A 864 -12.87 10.37 -40.64
C GLY A 864 -12.98 8.99 -39.98
N ARG A 865 -14.10 8.68 -39.32
CA ARG A 865 -14.34 7.40 -38.65
C ARG A 865 -14.39 6.20 -39.60
N ASP A 866 -15.08 6.36 -40.73
CA ASP A 866 -15.20 5.31 -41.74
C ASP A 866 -13.87 5.09 -42.46
N ALA A 867 -13.16 6.17 -42.79
CA ALA A 867 -11.81 6.11 -43.35
C ALA A 867 -10.81 5.45 -42.38
N TRP A 868 -10.84 5.81 -41.09
CA TRP A 868 -9.99 5.23 -40.05
C TRP A 868 -10.21 3.72 -39.87
N GLN A 869 -11.47 3.30 -39.88
CA GLN A 869 -11.82 1.89 -39.81
C GLN A 869 -11.27 1.13 -41.03
N THR A 870 -11.40 1.72 -42.22
CA THR A 870 -10.87 1.16 -43.47
C THR A 870 -9.34 1.04 -43.43
N TYR A 871 -8.64 2.08 -42.98
CA TYR A 871 -7.18 2.11 -42.80
C TYR A 871 -6.71 1.04 -41.80
N SER A 872 -7.41 0.93 -40.66
CA SER A 872 -7.11 -0.10 -39.66
C SER A 872 -7.36 -1.51 -40.20
N CYS A 873 -8.39 -1.71 -41.03
CA CYS A 873 -8.72 -3.00 -41.64
C CYS A 873 -7.67 -3.44 -42.67
N ALA A 874 -7.15 -2.53 -43.48
CA ALA A 874 -6.10 -2.85 -44.45
C ALA A 874 -4.75 -3.13 -43.80
N ALA A 875 -4.31 -2.29 -42.85
CA ALA A 875 -3.08 -2.54 -42.09
C ALA A 875 -3.13 -3.89 -41.37
N ARG A 876 -4.31 -4.26 -40.85
CA ARG A 876 -4.55 -5.56 -40.24
C ARG A 876 -4.51 -6.69 -41.27
N SER A 877 -5.25 -6.58 -42.38
CA SER A 877 -5.29 -7.60 -43.44
C SER A 877 -3.89 -7.89 -43.97
N PHE A 878 -3.09 -6.86 -44.21
CA PHE A 878 -1.69 -7.01 -44.61
C PHE A 878 -0.86 -7.78 -43.56
N CYS A 879 -1.00 -7.44 -42.28
CA CYS A 879 -0.27 -8.14 -41.21
C CYS A 879 -0.74 -9.60 -41.04
N GLU A 880 -2.03 -9.87 -41.23
CA GLU A 880 -2.63 -11.21 -41.14
C GLU A 880 -2.16 -12.12 -42.30
N GLU A 881 -2.03 -11.57 -43.50
CA GLU A 881 -1.48 -12.28 -44.66
C GLU A 881 0.03 -12.51 -44.54
N LYS A 882 0.78 -11.51 -44.05
CA LYS A 882 2.25 -11.58 -43.96
C LYS A 882 2.75 -12.40 -42.76
N TRP A 883 1.96 -12.49 -41.69
CA TRP A 883 2.28 -13.26 -40.47
C TRP A 883 1.07 -14.05 -39.94
N PRO A 884 0.53 -15.02 -40.69
CA PRO A 884 -0.65 -15.78 -40.31
C PRO A 884 -0.44 -16.61 -39.03
N GLU A 885 0.80 -17.00 -38.73
CA GLU A 885 1.16 -17.74 -37.52
C GLU A 885 0.89 -16.96 -36.24
N ARG A 886 0.88 -15.61 -36.30
CA ARG A 886 0.65 -14.74 -35.13
C ARG A 886 -0.81 -14.67 -34.72
N LEU A 887 -1.73 -15.11 -35.58
CA LEU A 887 -3.14 -15.29 -35.29
C LEU A 887 -3.44 -16.58 -34.49
N GLY A 888 -2.48 -17.51 -34.32
CA GLY A 888 -2.74 -18.90 -33.92
C GLY A 888 -2.48 -19.31 -32.45
N LYS A 889 -3.49 -19.99 -31.86
CA LYS A 889 -3.54 -20.80 -30.60
C LYS A 889 -3.68 -20.09 -29.24
N GLY A 890 -4.51 -19.05 -29.15
CA GLY A 890 -5.15 -18.69 -27.87
C GLY A 890 -6.33 -19.62 -27.58
N ARG A 891 -6.45 -20.16 -26.36
CA ARG A 891 -7.60 -20.98 -25.91
C ARG A 891 -8.92 -20.33 -26.33
N LEU A 892 -9.57 -20.87 -27.34
CA LEU A 892 -11.03 -20.82 -27.43
C LEU A 892 -11.53 -21.53 -26.18
N PHE A 893 -11.96 -20.77 -25.17
CA PHE A 893 -12.89 -21.29 -24.18
C PHE A 893 -14.03 -21.94 -24.98
N LYS A 894 -14.17 -23.26 -24.80
CA LYS A 894 -15.21 -24.15 -25.31
C LYS A 894 -16.16 -23.48 -26.32
N LYS A 895 -16.03 -23.82 -27.60
CA LYS A 895 -17.19 -23.86 -28.49
C LYS A 895 -18.21 -24.77 -27.80
N SER A 896 -19.19 -24.14 -27.17
CA SER A 896 -20.49 -24.73 -26.90
C SER A 896 -20.90 -25.49 -28.15
N THR A 897 -21.16 -26.78 -27.98
CA THR A 897 -21.80 -27.68 -28.94
C THR A 897 -22.87 -26.93 -29.73
N GLN A 898 -22.63 -26.77 -31.02
CA GLN A 898 -23.65 -26.41 -31.98
C GLN A 898 -24.54 -27.67 -32.13
N PRO A 899 -25.85 -27.59 -31.89
CA PRO A 899 -26.73 -28.74 -32.11
C PRO A 899 -26.70 -29.08 -33.61
N LYS A 900 -26.56 -30.37 -33.92
CA LYS A 900 -26.68 -30.91 -35.28
C LYS A 900 -28.01 -30.43 -35.87
N ALA A 901 -27.96 -29.74 -36.99
CA ALA A 901 -29.11 -29.59 -37.86
C ALA A 901 -29.54 -30.99 -38.32
N ASN A 902 -30.80 -31.34 -38.09
CA ASN A 902 -31.40 -32.56 -38.59
C ASN A 902 -31.34 -32.53 -40.13
N ALA A 903 -30.64 -33.50 -40.71
CA ALA A 903 -30.73 -33.79 -42.12
C ALA A 903 -32.14 -34.30 -42.43
N ALA A 904 -32.72 -33.76 -43.51
CA ALA A 904 -34.01 -34.15 -44.06
C ALA A 904 -34.05 -35.66 -44.34
N ALA A 905 -35.15 -36.30 -43.93
CA ALA A 905 -35.49 -37.66 -44.30
C ALA A 905 -35.75 -37.74 -45.81
N VAL A 906 -34.95 -38.54 -46.52
CA VAL A 906 -35.30 -39.05 -47.84
C VAL A 906 -35.75 -40.48 -47.65
N THR A 907 -37.06 -40.67 -47.78
CA THR A 907 -37.75 -41.94 -47.90
C THR A 907 -37.33 -42.61 -49.22
N PHE A 908 -36.73 -43.80 -49.15
CA PHE A 908 -36.76 -44.75 -50.26
C PHE A 908 -37.76 -45.85 -49.93
N VAL A 909 -38.81 -45.87 -50.74
CA VAL A 909 -39.80 -46.93 -50.85
C VAL A 909 -39.11 -48.15 -51.45
N ALA A 910 -39.29 -49.31 -50.82
CA ALA A 910 -39.10 -50.60 -51.48
C ALA A 910 -40.44 -51.03 -52.09
N THR A 911 -40.34 -51.58 -53.30
CA THR A 911 -41.35 -52.01 -54.29
C THR A 911 -42.03 -50.91 -55.08
#